data_AF-A0A9D7RA90-F1
#
_entry.id   AF-A0A9D7RA90-F1
#
_cell.length_a   1.000
_cell.length_b   1.000
_cell.length_c   1.000
_cell.angle_alpha   90.00
_cell.angle_beta   90.00
_cell.angle_gamma   90.00
#
_symmetry.space_group_name_H-M   'P 1'
#
loop_
_entity.id
_entity.type
_entity.pdbx_description
1 polymer ?
#
loop_
_entity_poly.entity_id
_entity_poly.type
_entity_poly.pdbx_seq_one_letter_code
_entity_poly.pdbx_strand_id
1 'polypeptide(L)'
;MHTLAFGLATAALLASSGLRAQEALHQLDSPWQLPIHAPAEAPADAAGVLWASGSDFKVAFDRGVAFYPLLGDAYERNLPLHWELAAVRRGENRVSVDATAMRSYDATRFTRHHAGFEERYDLRTEGVEQSFVFAELPQGEGDLVIEGLVATELRAAERSPLVGPLDFHGPAGEALVRYGAALAFDASGRTIDVATSYIDRVLSLHVPAAWLADAVLPVTVDPLLSRFMPTALGQVPGAMEIAWDGENLHRLMAYTRRFSASDWDLNSRVVTELGGTLHTYYNDVTANTSVEDVSAAYIGGADRWALAFERLDTSARTARILVHLRDDGLAPAAGTTLQVIAGAAEQHRRPSIGGSRAHGYGTTALLVFQEDASSNLSETDNTRVRGVIVDVVAQTLGAELGIGYGSANSDEENASVSRSSASMSDSWMVVWQRYNNSITDDDWDIYGRLVRPDGTLGAPDIVAGATNGTHALRPKVDGREGRFLVLSGQTPKTQRSYPARFAQVRASRIDWILGNAPSFPHPSRTIASNAAEVFDFGTPASRPIAFDHFTRSHWTAAWVQSDYQLRGARLGFDAGVAESQTIYSQALDLVPSVAIAFDASASRRFALAFPVQDPSGVHPIYMQDWSYGPAQSIPYGSTCGGTIEASNAGALVPGTPHAGSEYFALRLNDGVPSAPTALFVALGSAAFPLGGGCELLLDPASFFLYGVGTSDWGGNLQLAAPLIAHPFAHYDLYWQWAQIDPGTSALHLSDGLRTLIQ
;
A
#
# COMPACT_ATOMS: atom_id res chain seq x y z
N MET A 1 55.70 19.01 38.54
CA MET A 1 54.76 20.00 37.95
C MET A 1 54.97 20.02 36.45
N HIS A 2 54.29 19.13 35.72
CA HIS A 2 54.16 19.22 34.26
C HIS A 2 52.76 18.76 33.89
N THR A 3 51.99 19.70 33.36
CA THR A 3 50.62 19.57 32.91
C THR A 3 50.66 19.09 31.47
N LEU A 4 50.12 17.90 31.19
CA LEU A 4 49.96 17.36 29.85
C LEU A 4 48.55 17.72 29.35
N ALA A 5 48.52 18.56 28.32
CA ALA A 5 47.31 18.93 27.59
C ALA A 5 46.89 17.77 26.68
N PHE A 6 45.73 17.18 26.95
CA PHE A 6 45.02 16.32 26.00
C PHE A 6 44.15 17.19 25.11
N GLY A 7 44.49 17.26 23.83
CA GLY A 7 43.82 18.06 22.81
C GLY A 7 42.47 17.46 22.39
N LEU A 8 41.48 18.34 22.27
CA LEU A 8 40.26 18.12 21.49
C LEU A 8 40.63 17.87 20.03
N ALA A 9 40.46 16.65 19.54
CA ALA A 9 40.50 16.33 18.11
C ALA A 9 39.69 15.06 17.79
N THR A 10 38.43 14.99 18.22
CA THR A 10 37.53 13.90 17.79
C THR A 10 36.06 14.35 17.78
N ALA A 11 35.67 15.19 16.81
CA ALA A 11 34.26 15.51 16.58
C ALA A 11 33.88 15.77 15.11
N ALA A 12 34.78 15.54 14.15
CA ALA A 12 34.57 15.93 12.75
C ALA A 12 34.62 14.76 11.72
N LEU A 13 34.54 13.50 12.15
CA LEU A 13 34.69 12.34 11.23
C LEU A 13 33.49 11.38 11.16
N LEU A 14 32.28 11.78 11.55
CA LEU A 14 31.06 10.94 11.46
C LEU A 14 29.95 11.45 10.52
N ALA A 15 30.21 12.49 9.71
CA ALA A 15 29.20 12.99 8.76
C ALA A 15 29.37 12.47 7.31
N SER A 16 30.26 11.50 7.07
CA SER A 16 30.54 10.99 5.71
C SER A 16 29.88 9.64 5.35
N SER A 17 29.13 9.01 6.26
CA SER A 17 28.31 7.84 5.97
C SER A 17 26.88 8.27 5.59
N GLY A 18 26.50 8.22 4.32
CA GLY A 18 25.12 8.48 3.97
C GLY A 18 24.75 8.42 2.49
N LEU A 19 25.71 8.51 1.57
CA LEU A 19 25.46 8.14 0.17
C LEU A 19 25.56 6.60 0.04
N ARG A 20 24.70 5.88 0.77
CA ARG A 20 24.30 4.55 0.27
C ARG A 20 23.62 4.81 -1.06
N ALA A 21 23.91 4.00 -2.08
CA ALA A 21 23.18 4.06 -3.33
C ALA A 21 21.70 3.90 -2.96
N GLN A 22 20.95 4.99 -3.01
CA GLN A 22 19.51 4.95 -2.83
C GLN A 22 19.04 3.97 -3.89
N GLU A 23 18.50 2.83 -3.46
CA GLU A 23 17.89 1.88 -4.40
C GLU A 23 16.96 2.69 -5.30
N ALA A 24 17.04 2.46 -6.61
CA ALA A 24 16.40 3.31 -7.59
C ALA A 24 14.93 3.45 -7.23
N LEU A 25 14.49 4.69 -7.01
CA LEU A 25 13.09 4.96 -6.76
C LEU A 25 12.33 4.61 -8.03
N HIS A 26 11.56 3.52 -8.01
CA HIS A 26 10.82 3.06 -9.16
C HIS A 26 9.52 3.83 -9.23
N GLN A 27 9.47 4.83 -10.10
CA GLN A 27 8.21 5.42 -10.51
C GLN A 27 7.45 4.38 -11.33
N LEU A 28 6.22 4.07 -10.93
CA LEU A 28 5.36 3.21 -11.73
C LEU A 28 4.89 4.02 -12.95
N ASP A 29 5.39 3.66 -14.14
CA ASP A 29 5.14 4.38 -15.39
C ASP A 29 3.62 4.57 -15.65
N SER A 30 3.22 5.81 -15.90
CA SER A 30 1.88 6.25 -16.30
C SER A 30 1.99 6.76 -17.75
N PRO A 31 1.11 6.33 -18.66
CA PRO A 31 -0.31 6.61 -18.50
C PRO A 31 -1.12 5.44 -17.98
N TRP A 32 -1.84 5.69 -16.88
CA TRP A 32 -2.86 4.79 -16.37
C TRP A 32 -4.04 4.74 -17.36
N GLN A 33 -4.39 3.54 -17.81
CA GLN A 33 -5.58 3.29 -18.63
C GLN A 33 -6.26 2.02 -18.14
N LEU A 34 -7.51 2.16 -17.71
CA LEU A 34 -8.41 1.07 -17.36
C LEU A 34 -9.22 0.69 -18.60
N PRO A 35 -9.12 -0.56 -19.08
CA PRO A 35 -9.88 -1.03 -20.22
C PRO A 35 -11.39 -0.86 -20.07
N ILE A 36 -12.10 -0.83 -21.19
CA ILE A 36 -13.57 -0.85 -21.22
C ILE A 36 -14.06 -2.17 -20.61
N HIS A 37 -14.83 -2.07 -19.55
CA HIS A 37 -15.36 -3.22 -18.81
C HIS A 37 -16.77 -2.93 -18.29
N ALA A 38 -17.54 -3.99 -18.07
CA ALA A 38 -18.73 -3.91 -17.24
C ALA A 38 -18.28 -3.87 -15.77
N PRO A 39 -18.85 -2.99 -14.92
CA PRO A 39 -18.53 -2.99 -13.51
C PRO A 39 -18.97 -4.32 -12.90
N ALA A 40 -18.12 -4.91 -12.05
CA ALA A 40 -18.37 -6.23 -11.47
C ALA A 40 -19.69 -6.28 -10.67
N GLU A 41 -20.11 -5.14 -10.11
CA GLU A 41 -21.33 -4.98 -9.34
C GLU A 41 -22.02 -3.67 -9.70
N ALA A 42 -22.57 -3.60 -10.91
CA ALA A 42 -23.43 -2.48 -11.26
C ALA A 42 -24.63 -2.46 -10.29
N PRO A 43 -24.95 -1.33 -9.63
CA PRO A 43 -26.27 -1.19 -9.03
C PRO A 43 -27.34 -1.41 -10.12
N ALA A 44 -28.54 -1.84 -9.74
CA ALA A 44 -29.54 -2.31 -10.68
C ALA A 44 -29.91 -1.27 -11.77
N ASP A 45 -29.75 0.02 -11.48
CA ASP A 45 -29.94 1.15 -12.38
C ASP A 45 -28.75 1.41 -13.33
N ALA A 46 -27.57 0.86 -13.03
CA ALA A 46 -26.37 0.92 -13.87
C ALA A 46 -26.15 -0.36 -14.70
N ALA A 47 -27.11 -1.29 -14.70
CA ALA A 47 -27.01 -2.53 -15.47
C ALA A 47 -26.83 -2.22 -16.98
N GLY A 48 -25.70 -2.67 -17.54
CA GLY A 48 -25.36 -2.47 -18.96
C GLY A 48 -24.60 -1.19 -19.28
N VAL A 49 -24.24 -0.38 -18.28
CA VAL A 49 -23.26 0.71 -18.44
C VAL A 49 -21.86 0.13 -18.44
N LEU A 50 -21.05 0.47 -19.45
CA LEU A 50 -19.64 0.12 -19.50
C LEU A 50 -18.81 1.30 -18.98
N TRP A 51 -17.72 1.00 -18.30
CA TRP A 51 -16.81 2.00 -17.77
C TRP A 51 -15.40 1.80 -18.31
N ALA A 52 -14.71 2.92 -18.46
CA ALA A 52 -13.28 2.96 -18.67
C ALA A 52 -12.72 4.21 -18.02
N SER A 53 -11.40 4.29 -17.95
CA SER A 53 -10.77 5.40 -17.26
C SER A 53 -9.35 5.59 -17.76
N GLY A 54 -8.92 6.85 -17.83
CA GLY A 54 -7.59 7.26 -18.25
C GLY A 54 -6.91 8.06 -17.15
N SER A 55 -5.68 8.49 -17.40
CA SER A 55 -4.84 9.04 -16.33
C SER A 55 -5.42 10.27 -15.63
N ASP A 56 -6.43 10.93 -16.19
CA ASP A 56 -7.08 12.11 -15.62
C ASP A 56 -8.58 12.23 -15.95
N PHE A 57 -9.21 11.14 -16.36
CA PHE A 57 -10.65 11.10 -16.62
C PHE A 57 -11.21 9.70 -16.38
N LYS A 58 -12.52 9.61 -16.16
CA LYS A 58 -13.29 8.38 -16.34
C LYS A 58 -14.41 8.59 -17.35
N VAL A 59 -14.84 7.52 -17.99
CA VAL A 59 -15.89 7.57 -19.01
C VAL A 59 -16.88 6.42 -18.83
N ALA A 60 -18.16 6.73 -18.94
CA ALA A 60 -19.24 5.75 -18.97
C ALA A 60 -19.87 5.70 -20.37
N PHE A 61 -20.21 4.50 -20.82
CA PHE A 61 -20.90 4.24 -22.09
C PHE A 61 -22.27 3.61 -21.81
N ASP A 62 -23.34 4.33 -22.15
CA ASP A 62 -24.73 3.94 -21.86
C ASP A 62 -25.67 4.15 -23.07
N ARG A 63 -26.56 5.14 -23.08
CA ARG A 63 -27.23 5.69 -24.27
C ARG A 63 -26.38 6.72 -25.01
N GLY A 64 -25.36 7.27 -24.36
CA GLY A 64 -24.36 8.14 -24.96
C GLY A 64 -22.97 7.86 -24.41
N VAL A 65 -22.22 8.93 -24.18
CA VAL A 65 -20.99 8.94 -23.40
C VAL A 65 -21.13 9.95 -22.27
N ALA A 66 -20.68 9.59 -21.07
CA ALA A 66 -20.52 10.51 -19.96
C ALA A 66 -19.03 10.61 -19.62
N PHE A 67 -18.43 11.77 -19.83
CA PHE A 67 -17.02 12.04 -19.53
C PHE A 67 -16.89 12.78 -18.21
N TYR A 68 -16.11 12.21 -17.30
CA TYR A 68 -15.88 12.71 -15.95
C TYR A 68 -14.41 13.15 -15.85
N PRO A 69 -14.10 14.46 -15.91
CA PRO A 69 -12.74 14.92 -15.66
C PRO A 69 -12.34 14.64 -14.21
N LEU A 70 -11.07 14.37 -13.94
CA LEU A 70 -10.53 14.35 -12.59
C LEU A 70 -10.51 15.80 -12.03
N LEU A 71 -11.39 16.10 -11.09
CA LEU A 71 -11.57 17.46 -10.55
C LEU A 71 -10.89 17.64 -9.19
N GLY A 72 -10.95 16.61 -8.36
CA GLY A 72 -10.39 16.59 -7.03
C GLY A 72 -11.17 17.37 -5.97
N ASP A 73 -10.51 17.63 -4.85
CA ASP A 73 -11.10 18.25 -3.65
C ASP A 73 -11.60 19.68 -3.84
N ALA A 74 -11.14 20.34 -4.89
CA ALA A 74 -11.61 21.68 -5.23
C ALA A 74 -13.09 21.70 -5.62
N TYR A 75 -13.68 20.55 -5.96
CA TYR A 75 -15.07 20.42 -6.40
C TYR A 75 -15.84 19.48 -5.48
N GLU A 76 -16.98 19.94 -4.96
CA GLU A 76 -17.84 19.18 -4.06
C GLU A 76 -18.30 17.85 -4.68
N ARG A 77 -18.57 17.84 -5.99
CA ARG A 77 -19.06 16.70 -6.75
C ARG A 77 -18.45 16.65 -8.15
N ASN A 78 -18.66 15.53 -8.83
CA ASN A 78 -18.34 15.39 -10.25
C ASN A 78 -19.14 16.36 -11.13
N LEU A 79 -18.51 16.85 -12.20
CA LEU A 79 -19.14 17.69 -13.22
C LEU A 79 -19.02 17.02 -14.60
N PRO A 80 -19.79 15.95 -14.86
CA PRO A 80 -19.69 15.22 -16.11
C PRO A 80 -20.16 16.05 -17.32
N LEU A 81 -19.57 15.73 -18.48
CA LEU A 81 -20.09 16.10 -19.78
C LEU A 81 -20.76 14.88 -20.39
N HIS A 82 -22.10 14.92 -20.50
CA HIS A 82 -22.86 13.88 -21.19
C HIS A 82 -23.06 14.28 -22.65
N TRP A 83 -22.69 13.39 -23.56
CA TRP A 83 -22.92 13.47 -25.00
C TRP A 83 -23.94 12.41 -25.42
N GLU A 84 -25.00 12.83 -26.12
CA GLU A 84 -25.93 11.92 -26.80
C GLU A 84 -26.08 12.34 -28.27
N LEU A 85 -25.82 11.42 -29.20
CA LEU A 85 -26.00 11.71 -30.63
C LEU A 85 -27.49 11.95 -30.93
N ALA A 86 -27.82 13.12 -31.46
CA ALA A 86 -29.19 13.56 -31.67
C ALA A 86 -29.65 13.39 -33.12
N ALA A 87 -28.79 13.78 -34.06
CA ALA A 87 -29.06 13.68 -35.48
C ALA A 87 -27.77 13.65 -36.30
N VAL A 88 -27.85 13.00 -37.46
CA VAL A 88 -26.87 13.15 -38.54
C VAL A 88 -27.62 13.50 -39.79
N ARG A 89 -27.16 14.49 -40.56
CA ARG A 89 -27.83 14.91 -41.80
C ARG A 89 -26.86 15.39 -42.86
N ARG A 90 -27.29 15.29 -44.12
CA ARG A 90 -26.61 15.92 -45.25
C ARG A 90 -27.62 16.77 -46.03
N GLY A 91 -27.43 18.08 -45.98
CA GLY A 91 -28.47 19.02 -46.43
C GLY A 91 -29.75 18.87 -45.61
N GLU A 92 -30.86 18.60 -46.29
CA GLU A 92 -32.19 18.41 -45.68
C GLU A 92 -32.46 16.96 -45.23
N ASN A 93 -31.68 15.99 -45.70
CA ASN A 93 -31.91 14.58 -45.41
C ASN A 93 -31.28 14.17 -44.09
N ARG A 94 -32.10 13.63 -43.19
CA ARG A 94 -31.67 13.10 -41.88
C ARG A 94 -31.49 11.59 -41.93
N VAL A 95 -30.40 11.12 -41.35
CA VAL A 95 -30.18 9.71 -41.01
C VAL A 95 -30.88 9.42 -39.69
N SER A 96 -31.54 8.27 -39.59
CA SER A 96 -32.11 7.82 -38.33
C SER A 96 -30.99 7.48 -37.34
N VAL A 97 -31.00 8.12 -36.18
CA VAL A 97 -30.16 7.75 -35.04
C VAL A 97 -30.95 6.76 -34.19
N ASP A 98 -30.40 5.56 -34.00
CA ASP A 98 -31.04 4.51 -33.21
C ASP A 98 -30.39 4.44 -31.82
N ALA A 99 -31.14 4.83 -30.80
CA ALA A 99 -30.70 4.71 -29.41
C ALA A 99 -30.47 3.24 -28.97
N THR A 100 -31.01 2.29 -29.73
CA THR A 100 -30.85 0.84 -29.54
C THR A 100 -29.84 0.21 -30.48
N ALA A 101 -29.05 1.02 -31.20
CA ALA A 101 -27.97 0.57 -32.07
C ALA A 101 -27.14 -0.54 -31.43
N MET A 102 -26.78 -1.55 -32.25
CA MET A 102 -25.92 -2.65 -31.82
C MET A 102 -24.61 -2.07 -31.29
N ARG A 103 -24.14 -2.63 -30.17
CA ARG A 103 -22.92 -2.18 -29.49
C ARG A 103 -21.87 -3.28 -29.57
N SER A 104 -20.64 -2.89 -29.80
CA SER A 104 -19.47 -3.77 -29.69
C SER A 104 -18.35 -3.02 -28.97
N TYR A 105 -17.53 -3.73 -28.22
CA TYR A 105 -16.36 -3.14 -27.58
C TYR A 105 -15.22 -4.14 -27.41
N ASP A 106 -14.01 -3.61 -27.32
CA ASP A 106 -12.81 -4.31 -26.85
C ASP A 106 -12.21 -3.53 -25.67
N ALA A 107 -10.95 -3.80 -25.31
CA ALA A 107 -10.27 -3.15 -24.20
C ALA A 107 -10.16 -1.62 -24.34
N THR A 108 -10.11 -1.09 -25.56
CA THR A 108 -9.79 0.32 -25.82
C THR A 108 -10.81 1.03 -26.69
N ARG A 109 -11.71 0.32 -27.36
CA ARG A 109 -12.70 0.88 -28.28
C ARG A 109 -14.11 0.45 -27.93
N PHE A 110 -15.02 1.40 -27.86
CA PHE A 110 -16.48 1.17 -27.87
C PHE A 110 -17.06 1.66 -29.20
N THR A 111 -17.99 0.91 -29.77
CA THR A 111 -18.61 1.22 -31.07
C THR A 111 -20.11 1.03 -31.04
N ARG A 112 -20.83 2.01 -31.57
CA ARG A 112 -22.26 1.92 -31.90
C ARG A 112 -22.43 1.85 -33.41
N HIS A 113 -23.19 0.85 -33.84
CA HIS A 113 -23.48 0.59 -35.25
C HIS A 113 -24.83 1.21 -35.62
N HIS A 114 -24.80 2.43 -36.14
CA HIS A 114 -25.99 3.13 -36.63
C HIS A 114 -26.30 2.72 -38.08
N ALA A 115 -27.49 3.07 -38.56
CA ALA A 115 -27.85 2.84 -39.96
C ALA A 115 -27.03 3.76 -40.89
N GLY A 116 -25.97 3.21 -41.49
CA GLY A 116 -25.15 3.89 -42.50
C GLY A 116 -23.83 4.50 -42.00
N PHE A 117 -23.57 4.46 -40.69
CA PHE A 117 -22.30 4.93 -40.12
C PHE A 117 -22.02 4.26 -38.76
N GLU A 118 -20.77 4.35 -38.32
CA GLU A 118 -20.36 3.94 -36.98
C GLU A 118 -20.00 5.15 -36.13
N GLU A 119 -20.37 5.11 -34.85
CA GLU A 119 -19.90 6.04 -33.83
C GLU A 119 -18.94 5.28 -32.91
N ARG A 120 -17.67 5.70 -32.90
CA ARG A 120 -16.58 5.03 -32.18
C ARG A 120 -16.07 5.93 -31.07
N TYR A 121 -15.65 5.30 -29.98
CA TYR A 121 -15.00 5.95 -28.86
C TYR A 121 -13.72 5.19 -28.54
N ASP A 122 -12.59 5.81 -28.85
CA ASP A 122 -11.25 5.27 -28.64
C ASP A 122 -10.62 5.89 -27.40
N LEU A 123 -10.26 5.05 -26.43
CA LEU A 123 -9.57 5.49 -25.23
C LEU A 123 -8.11 5.83 -25.55
N ARG A 124 -7.74 7.07 -25.28
CA ARG A 124 -6.38 7.59 -25.42
C ARG A 124 -5.79 7.95 -24.06
N THR A 125 -4.50 8.26 -24.03
CA THR A 125 -3.84 8.73 -22.81
C THR A 125 -4.37 10.10 -22.39
N GLU A 126 -4.64 10.94 -23.39
CA GLU A 126 -5.06 12.33 -23.29
C GLU A 126 -6.58 12.54 -23.22
N GLY A 127 -7.38 11.49 -23.38
CA GLY A 127 -8.85 11.61 -23.42
C GLY A 127 -9.56 10.46 -24.11
N VAL A 128 -10.78 10.73 -24.56
CA VAL A 128 -11.60 9.82 -25.38
C VAL A 128 -11.77 10.45 -26.75
N GLU A 129 -11.19 9.82 -27.76
CA GLU A 129 -11.39 10.20 -29.16
C GLU A 129 -12.75 9.69 -29.62
N GLN A 130 -13.57 10.57 -30.21
CA GLN A 130 -14.91 10.26 -30.67
C GLN A 130 -14.95 10.36 -32.18
N SER A 131 -15.08 9.24 -32.87
CA SER A 131 -15.06 9.20 -34.34
C SER A 131 -16.43 8.85 -34.93
N PHE A 132 -16.81 9.53 -36.00
CA PHE A 132 -17.99 9.18 -36.82
C PHE A 132 -17.51 8.70 -38.19
N VAL A 133 -17.75 7.42 -38.51
CA VAL A 133 -17.21 6.76 -39.71
C VAL A 133 -18.33 6.42 -40.69
N PHE A 134 -18.34 7.12 -41.82
CA PHE A 134 -19.33 7.01 -42.88
C PHE A 134 -18.78 6.15 -44.01
N ALA A 135 -19.21 4.89 -44.08
CA ALA A 135 -18.93 4.02 -45.22
C ALA A 135 -19.65 4.49 -46.50
N GLU A 136 -20.83 5.11 -46.31
CA GLU A 136 -21.60 5.80 -47.34
C GLU A 136 -22.02 7.17 -46.79
N LEU A 137 -22.04 8.20 -47.65
CA LEU A 137 -22.58 9.49 -47.23
C LEU A 137 -24.11 9.42 -47.15
N PRO A 138 -24.74 10.11 -46.18
CA PRO A 138 -26.19 10.28 -46.18
C PRO A 138 -26.66 10.84 -47.53
N GLN A 139 -27.85 10.42 -47.98
CA GLN A 139 -28.43 10.93 -49.22
C GLN A 139 -28.59 12.45 -49.16
N GLY A 140 -28.53 13.15 -50.30
CA GLY A 140 -28.72 14.60 -50.39
C GLY A 140 -27.47 15.39 -50.77
N GLU A 141 -27.62 16.70 -50.88
CA GLU A 141 -26.56 17.66 -51.21
C GLU A 141 -26.40 18.67 -50.06
N GLY A 142 -25.17 19.12 -49.81
CA GLY A 142 -24.85 20.04 -48.73
C GLY A 142 -23.87 19.46 -47.70
N ASP A 143 -23.64 20.23 -46.64
CA ASP A 143 -22.73 19.87 -45.57
C ASP A 143 -23.22 18.62 -44.84
N LEU A 144 -22.27 17.78 -44.42
CA LEU A 144 -22.55 16.75 -43.44
C LEU A 144 -22.55 17.40 -42.06
N VAL A 145 -23.67 17.32 -41.36
CA VAL A 145 -23.83 17.88 -40.02
C VAL A 145 -24.13 16.75 -39.03
N ILE A 146 -23.30 16.64 -38.01
CA ILE A 146 -23.45 15.70 -36.89
C ILE A 146 -23.84 16.53 -35.67
N GLU A 147 -25.03 16.28 -35.12
CA GLU A 147 -25.62 17.04 -34.02
C GLU A 147 -25.72 16.14 -32.77
N GLY A 148 -25.13 16.58 -31.66
CA GLY A 148 -25.26 15.91 -30.37
C GLY A 148 -25.80 16.84 -29.29
N LEU A 149 -26.61 16.27 -28.41
CA LEU A 149 -27.10 16.93 -27.19
C LEU A 149 -26.02 16.84 -26.13
N VAL A 150 -25.71 17.98 -25.51
CA VAL A 150 -24.80 18.06 -24.37
C VAL A 150 -25.59 18.34 -23.10
N ALA A 151 -25.57 17.40 -22.16
CA ALA A 151 -26.08 17.63 -20.81
C ALA A 151 -24.92 17.76 -19.83
N THR A 152 -24.74 18.95 -19.26
CA THR A 152 -23.65 19.22 -18.32
C THR A 152 -23.99 20.43 -17.45
N GLU A 153 -23.38 20.50 -16.26
CA GLU A 153 -23.37 21.69 -15.42
C GLU A 153 -22.29 22.70 -15.84
N LEU A 154 -21.33 22.26 -16.67
CA LEU A 154 -20.27 23.10 -17.21
C LEU A 154 -20.83 24.13 -18.20
N ARG A 155 -20.13 25.26 -18.33
CA ARG A 155 -20.54 26.37 -19.21
C ARG A 155 -19.60 26.47 -20.40
N ALA A 156 -20.14 26.47 -21.60
CA ALA A 156 -19.41 26.82 -22.82
C ALA A 156 -20.07 28.03 -23.47
N ALA A 157 -19.28 28.91 -24.10
CA ALA A 157 -19.81 30.05 -24.83
C ALA A 157 -20.58 29.56 -26.07
N GLU A 158 -21.77 30.12 -26.29
CA GLU A 158 -22.47 29.87 -27.54
C GLU A 158 -21.64 30.40 -28.71
N ARG A 159 -21.64 29.63 -29.80
CA ARG A 159 -20.92 30.03 -31.00
C ARG A 159 -21.55 29.46 -32.25
N SER A 160 -21.56 30.28 -33.29
CA SER A 160 -21.78 29.85 -34.66
C SER A 160 -20.64 28.92 -35.12
N PRO A 161 -20.83 28.15 -36.21
CA PRO A 161 -19.83 27.21 -36.69
C PRO A 161 -18.46 27.89 -36.89
N LEU A 162 -17.45 27.40 -36.16
CA LEU A 162 -16.09 27.91 -36.20
C LEU A 162 -15.10 26.75 -36.03
N VAL A 163 -14.01 26.77 -36.79
CA VAL A 163 -12.88 25.83 -36.64
C VAL A 163 -12.16 26.11 -35.31
N GLY A 164 -11.97 25.06 -34.51
CA GLY A 164 -11.22 25.12 -33.25
C GLY A 164 -11.91 24.38 -32.09
N PRO A 165 -11.22 24.23 -30.96
CA PRO A 165 -11.75 23.52 -29.79
C PRO A 165 -12.88 24.29 -29.13
N LEU A 166 -13.76 23.59 -28.42
CA LEU A 166 -14.78 24.15 -27.53
C LEU A 166 -14.46 23.77 -26.08
N ASP A 167 -14.26 24.78 -25.25
CA ASP A 167 -13.93 24.59 -23.83
C ASP A 167 -15.19 24.72 -22.97
N PHE A 168 -15.33 23.79 -22.03
CA PHE A 168 -16.39 23.75 -21.03
C PHE A 168 -15.79 24.13 -19.68
N HIS A 169 -16.34 25.17 -19.07
CA HIS A 169 -15.83 25.81 -17.88
C HIS A 169 -16.63 25.44 -16.63
N GLY A 170 -15.94 25.25 -15.52
CA GLY A 170 -16.56 25.05 -14.22
C GLY A 170 -17.14 26.34 -13.63
N PRO A 171 -17.74 26.24 -12.42
CA PRO A 171 -18.42 27.37 -11.78
C PRO A 171 -17.53 28.59 -11.51
N ALA A 172 -16.22 28.40 -11.34
CA ALA A 172 -15.26 29.49 -11.12
C ALA A 172 -14.61 30.03 -12.42
N GLY A 173 -15.05 29.52 -13.60
CA GLY A 173 -14.65 30.02 -14.91
C GLY A 173 -13.37 29.39 -15.49
N GLU A 174 -12.73 28.50 -14.76
CA GLU A 174 -11.68 27.61 -15.26
C GLU A 174 -12.23 26.65 -16.30
N ALA A 175 -11.51 26.47 -17.41
CA ALA A 175 -11.83 25.41 -18.34
C ALA A 175 -11.47 24.07 -17.68
N LEU A 176 -12.35 23.06 -17.82
CA LEU A 176 -12.25 21.75 -17.18
C LEU A 176 -12.29 20.60 -18.19
N VAL A 177 -13.09 20.75 -19.24
CA VAL A 177 -13.25 19.77 -20.30
C VAL A 177 -13.09 20.49 -21.63
N ARG A 178 -12.32 19.89 -22.54
CA ARG A 178 -12.14 20.38 -23.91
C ARG A 178 -12.71 19.36 -24.87
N TYR A 179 -13.64 19.83 -25.70
CA TYR A 179 -14.01 19.15 -26.93
C TYR A 179 -13.09 19.68 -28.04
N GLY A 180 -12.13 18.85 -28.43
CA GLY A 180 -11.02 19.21 -29.32
C GLY A 180 -11.48 19.71 -30.69
N ALA A 181 -10.55 20.34 -31.41
CA ALA A 181 -10.80 20.69 -32.80
C ALA A 181 -11.01 19.40 -33.60
N ALA A 182 -12.16 19.30 -34.28
CA ALA A 182 -12.49 18.12 -35.07
C ALA A 182 -11.78 18.20 -36.43
N LEU A 183 -11.28 17.05 -36.89
CA LEU A 183 -10.76 16.85 -38.22
C LEU A 183 -11.63 15.85 -38.97
N ALA A 184 -11.88 16.10 -40.25
CA ALA A 184 -12.46 15.11 -41.14
C ALA A 184 -11.38 14.60 -42.08
N PHE A 185 -11.36 13.29 -42.32
CA PHE A 185 -10.46 12.68 -43.30
C PHE A 185 -11.13 11.58 -44.08
N ASP A 186 -10.69 11.39 -45.32
CA ASP A 186 -11.21 10.39 -46.24
C ASP A 186 -10.23 9.21 -46.40
N ALA A 187 -10.64 8.16 -47.11
CA ALA A 187 -9.83 6.95 -47.31
C ALA A 187 -8.55 7.16 -48.13
N SER A 188 -8.43 8.30 -48.82
CA SER A 188 -7.20 8.69 -49.52
C SER A 188 -6.25 9.52 -48.63
N GLY A 189 -6.65 9.78 -47.38
CA GLY A 189 -5.88 10.56 -46.41
C GLY A 189 -5.99 12.07 -46.60
N ARG A 190 -6.92 12.56 -47.44
CA ARG A 190 -7.21 14.01 -47.49
C ARG A 190 -7.86 14.41 -46.19
N THR A 191 -7.50 15.58 -45.68
CA THR A 191 -8.05 16.12 -44.43
C THR A 191 -8.75 17.46 -44.65
N ILE A 192 -9.67 17.82 -43.76
CA ILE A 192 -10.23 19.17 -43.65
C ILE A 192 -10.58 19.47 -42.19
N ASP A 193 -10.37 20.72 -41.79
CA ASP A 193 -10.84 21.21 -40.49
C ASP A 193 -12.37 21.25 -40.45
N VAL A 194 -12.94 20.73 -39.37
CA VAL A 194 -14.39 20.67 -39.17
C VAL A 194 -14.81 21.83 -38.28
N ALA A 195 -15.78 22.61 -38.75
CA ALA A 195 -16.31 23.70 -37.96
C ALA A 195 -17.26 23.16 -36.88
N THR A 196 -17.09 23.62 -35.64
CA THR A 196 -17.90 23.21 -34.49
C THR A 196 -18.74 24.38 -33.99
N SER A 197 -20.06 24.20 -33.90
CA SER A 197 -20.99 25.15 -33.26
C SER A 197 -21.53 24.61 -31.94
N TYR A 198 -21.97 25.51 -31.07
CA TYR A 198 -22.66 25.17 -29.82
C TYR A 198 -23.74 26.21 -29.53
N ILE A 199 -25.01 25.82 -29.62
CA ILE A 199 -26.18 26.70 -29.43
C ILE A 199 -27.25 25.89 -28.71
N ASP A 200 -27.88 26.45 -27.66
CA ASP A 200 -28.98 25.79 -26.95
C ASP A 200 -28.67 24.33 -26.52
N ARG A 201 -27.43 24.07 -26.10
CA ARG A 201 -26.90 22.74 -25.72
C ARG A 201 -26.76 21.71 -26.86
N VAL A 202 -26.92 22.15 -28.10
CA VAL A 202 -26.64 21.32 -29.28
C VAL A 202 -25.24 21.65 -29.77
N LEU A 203 -24.35 20.67 -29.70
CA LEU A 203 -23.04 20.74 -30.34
C LEU A 203 -23.19 20.17 -31.76
N SER A 204 -22.68 20.88 -32.75
CA SER A 204 -22.74 20.42 -34.15
C SER A 204 -21.39 20.50 -34.83
N LEU A 205 -21.04 19.43 -35.54
CA LEU A 205 -19.86 19.32 -36.39
C LEU A 205 -20.27 19.47 -37.86
N HIS A 206 -19.64 20.38 -38.59
CA HIS A 206 -19.98 20.71 -39.98
C HIS A 206 -18.82 20.38 -40.92
N VAL A 207 -18.99 19.36 -41.76
CA VAL A 207 -18.03 19.01 -42.81
C VAL A 207 -18.50 19.63 -44.13
N PRO A 208 -17.68 20.50 -44.77
CA PRO A 208 -18.12 21.23 -45.95
C PRO A 208 -18.50 20.34 -47.15
N ALA A 209 -19.63 20.66 -47.78
CA ALA A 209 -20.15 19.97 -48.97
C ALA A 209 -19.12 19.89 -50.11
N ALA A 210 -18.37 20.98 -50.32
CA ALA A 210 -17.38 21.07 -51.37
C ALA A 210 -16.23 20.06 -51.19
N TRP A 211 -15.84 19.77 -49.94
CA TRP A 211 -14.83 18.76 -49.66
C TRP A 211 -15.38 17.34 -49.82
N LEU A 212 -16.63 17.13 -49.36
CA LEU A 212 -17.34 15.84 -49.47
C LEU A 212 -17.61 15.42 -50.92
N ALA A 213 -17.77 16.36 -51.85
CA ALA A 213 -18.03 16.07 -53.26
C ALA A 213 -16.91 15.22 -53.91
N ASP A 214 -15.68 15.40 -53.43
CA ASP A 214 -14.48 14.72 -53.93
C ASP A 214 -13.92 13.68 -52.94
N ALA A 215 -14.61 13.44 -51.81
CA ALA A 215 -14.11 12.57 -50.75
C ALA A 215 -14.16 11.10 -51.16
N VAL A 216 -13.08 10.36 -50.88
CA VAL A 216 -13.03 8.90 -51.08
C VAL A 216 -13.50 8.20 -49.81
N LEU A 217 -14.60 7.45 -49.88
CA LEU A 217 -15.16 6.79 -48.71
C LEU A 217 -14.28 5.62 -48.19
N PRO A 218 -14.28 5.32 -46.88
CA PRO A 218 -15.05 6.00 -45.83
C PRO A 218 -14.54 7.41 -45.46
N VAL A 219 -15.45 8.26 -44.99
CA VAL A 219 -15.13 9.56 -44.35
C VAL A 219 -15.21 9.39 -42.84
N THR A 220 -14.20 9.87 -42.11
CA THR A 220 -14.15 9.87 -40.64
C THR A 220 -14.11 11.30 -40.12
N VAL A 221 -14.90 11.62 -39.09
CA VAL A 221 -14.87 12.90 -38.36
C VAL A 221 -14.46 12.63 -36.92
N ASP A 222 -13.42 13.29 -36.43
CA ASP A 222 -12.70 12.84 -35.24
C ASP A 222 -12.34 13.96 -34.24
N PRO A 223 -13.28 14.38 -33.37
CA PRO A 223 -12.98 15.19 -32.19
C PRO A 223 -12.39 14.37 -31.03
N LEU A 224 -11.52 15.02 -30.24
CA LEU A 224 -10.98 14.47 -28.98
C LEU A 224 -11.65 15.13 -27.77
N LEU A 225 -12.29 14.34 -26.91
CA LEU A 225 -12.78 14.80 -25.60
C LEU A 225 -11.70 14.58 -24.54
N SER A 226 -11.20 15.66 -23.96
CA SER A 226 -10.08 15.62 -23.01
C SER A 226 -10.37 16.44 -21.76
N ARG A 227 -9.71 16.09 -20.65
CA ARG A 227 -9.60 17.02 -19.53
C ARG A 227 -8.73 18.18 -19.99
N PHE A 228 -9.18 19.40 -19.69
CA PHE A 228 -8.38 20.58 -19.95
C PHE A 228 -8.25 21.33 -18.64
N MET A 229 -7.06 21.31 -18.04
CA MET A 229 -6.73 22.19 -16.93
C MET A 229 -5.34 22.79 -17.19
N PRO A 230 -5.23 24.13 -17.36
CA PRO A 230 -3.93 24.79 -17.54
C PRO A 230 -3.02 24.70 -16.31
N THR A 231 -3.60 24.43 -15.16
CA THR A 231 -2.94 24.27 -13.86
C THR A 231 -3.21 22.88 -13.35
N ALA A 232 -2.16 22.19 -12.93
CA ALA A 232 -2.23 20.81 -12.54
C ALA A 232 -2.80 20.67 -11.12
N LEU A 233 -4.12 20.79 -11.02
CA LEU A 233 -4.90 20.40 -9.85
C LEU A 233 -5.18 18.88 -9.94
N GLY A 234 -4.13 18.09 -10.12
CA GLY A 234 -4.28 16.65 -9.91
C GLY A 234 -4.48 16.39 -8.41
N GLN A 235 -5.14 15.27 -8.09
CA GLN A 235 -5.20 14.78 -6.71
C GLN A 235 -4.32 13.56 -6.52
N VAL A 236 -3.81 13.49 -5.31
CA VAL A 236 -3.01 12.37 -4.82
C VAL A 236 -3.89 11.15 -4.67
N PRO A 237 -3.37 9.97 -5.01
CA PRO A 237 -3.91 8.75 -4.46
C PRO A 237 -3.99 8.84 -2.92
N GLY A 238 -5.10 8.39 -2.35
CA GLY A 238 -5.39 8.46 -0.91
C GLY A 238 -4.81 7.25 -0.19
N ALA A 239 -5.68 6.34 0.22
CA ALA A 239 -5.28 5.09 0.84
C ALA A 239 -4.38 4.30 -0.12
N MET A 240 -3.31 3.71 0.41
CA MET A 240 -2.37 2.87 -0.30
C MET A 240 -2.23 1.55 0.44
N GLU A 241 -2.14 0.47 -0.30
CA GLU A 241 -1.92 -0.86 0.21
C GLU A 241 -1.05 -1.68 -0.74
N ILE A 242 -0.19 -2.53 -0.16
CA ILE A 242 0.59 -3.51 -0.90
C ILE A 242 0.53 -4.85 -0.18
N ALA A 243 0.27 -5.92 -0.92
CA ALA A 243 0.35 -7.29 -0.46
C ALA A 243 1.34 -8.07 -1.32
N TRP A 244 1.97 -9.09 -0.72
CA TRP A 244 3.01 -9.88 -1.36
C TRP A 244 2.57 -11.34 -1.50
N ASP A 245 2.76 -11.85 -2.71
CA ASP A 245 2.69 -13.27 -3.04
C ASP A 245 4.12 -13.80 -3.07
N GLY A 246 4.42 -14.66 -2.08
CA GLY A 246 5.74 -15.27 -1.95
C GLY A 246 6.00 -16.44 -2.87
N GLU A 247 5.01 -16.89 -3.63
CA GLU A 247 5.07 -18.05 -4.53
C GLU A 247 5.44 -17.60 -5.94
N ASN A 248 4.69 -16.64 -6.50
CA ASN A 248 4.92 -16.15 -7.86
C ASN A 248 5.76 -14.88 -7.92
N LEU A 249 6.21 -14.37 -6.78
CA LEU A 249 7.02 -13.15 -6.69
C LEU A 249 6.28 -11.91 -7.24
N HIS A 250 4.97 -11.87 -6.97
CA HIS A 250 4.08 -10.79 -7.41
C HIS A 250 3.66 -9.92 -6.23
N ARG A 251 3.35 -8.65 -6.54
CA ARG A 251 2.83 -7.67 -5.59
C ARG A 251 1.45 -7.24 -6.04
N LEU A 252 0.44 -7.33 -5.17
CA LEU A 252 -0.81 -6.61 -5.39
C LEU A 252 -0.67 -5.23 -4.77
N MET A 253 -0.72 -4.20 -5.59
CA MET A 253 -0.79 -2.82 -5.16
C MET A 253 -2.21 -2.31 -5.36
N ALA A 254 -2.77 -1.66 -4.34
CA ALA A 254 -4.07 -1.03 -4.39
C ALA A 254 -4.01 0.38 -3.82
N TYR A 255 -4.74 1.30 -4.44
CA TYR A 255 -4.83 2.68 -3.98
C TYR A 255 -6.17 3.30 -4.33
N THR A 256 -6.60 4.28 -3.54
CA THR A 256 -7.79 5.07 -3.85
C THR A 256 -7.40 6.35 -4.57
N ARG A 257 -8.27 6.90 -5.41
CA ARG A 257 -8.01 8.11 -6.18
C ARG A 257 -9.21 9.04 -6.14
N ARG A 258 -8.98 10.29 -5.79
CA ARG A 258 -10.05 11.27 -5.63
C ARG A 258 -10.42 11.97 -6.94
N PHE A 259 -11.62 11.70 -7.46
CA PHE A 259 -12.18 12.35 -8.65
C PHE A 259 -12.90 13.65 -8.34
N SER A 260 -13.58 13.74 -7.20
CA SER A 260 -14.09 14.97 -6.59
C SER A 260 -14.10 14.83 -5.06
N ALA A 261 -14.48 15.86 -4.31
CA ALA A 261 -14.53 15.78 -2.84
C ALA A 261 -15.44 14.65 -2.34
N SER A 262 -16.46 14.27 -3.12
CA SER A 262 -17.43 13.22 -2.82
C SER A 262 -17.21 11.89 -3.57
N ASP A 263 -16.16 11.77 -4.38
CA ASP A 263 -15.96 10.63 -5.26
C ASP A 263 -14.51 10.14 -5.24
N TRP A 264 -14.31 8.97 -4.64
CA TRP A 264 -13.05 8.26 -4.66
C TRP A 264 -13.19 6.93 -5.40
N ASP A 265 -12.25 6.67 -6.29
CA ASP A 265 -12.20 5.44 -7.07
C ASP A 265 -11.13 4.50 -6.56
N LEU A 266 -11.43 3.20 -6.53
CA LEU A 266 -10.45 2.17 -6.20
C LEU A 266 -9.68 1.74 -7.44
N ASN A 267 -8.38 1.66 -7.30
CA ASN A 267 -7.45 1.16 -8.30
C ASN A 267 -6.61 0.04 -7.74
N SER A 268 -6.44 -1.06 -8.48
CA SER A 268 -5.50 -2.11 -8.06
C SER A 268 -4.89 -2.87 -9.23
N ARG A 269 -3.63 -3.28 -9.04
CA ARG A 269 -2.79 -3.90 -10.06
C ARG A 269 -1.90 -4.95 -9.44
N VAL A 270 -1.69 -6.03 -10.19
CA VAL A 270 -0.59 -6.94 -9.91
C VAL A 270 0.65 -6.42 -10.63
N VAL A 271 1.73 -6.23 -9.89
CA VAL A 271 3.03 -5.76 -10.39
C VAL A 271 4.11 -6.80 -10.09
N THR A 272 5.14 -6.80 -10.94
CA THR A 272 6.37 -7.59 -10.71
C THR A 272 7.19 -7.03 -9.55
N GLU A 273 8.21 -7.76 -9.11
CA GLU A 273 9.21 -7.27 -8.15
C GLU A 273 9.84 -5.92 -8.56
N LEU A 274 10.02 -5.69 -9.86
CA LEU A 274 10.62 -4.47 -10.42
C LEU A 274 9.59 -3.35 -10.69
N GLY A 275 8.33 -3.55 -10.33
CA GLY A 275 7.26 -2.55 -10.49
C GLY A 275 6.59 -2.54 -11.86
N GLY A 276 7.03 -3.37 -12.81
CA GLY A 276 6.32 -3.55 -14.08
C GLY A 276 4.90 -4.04 -13.83
N THR A 277 3.89 -3.32 -14.34
CA THR A 277 2.48 -3.75 -14.23
C THR A 277 2.27 -4.99 -15.08
N LEU A 278 1.75 -6.06 -14.47
CA LEU A 278 1.37 -7.28 -15.18
C LEU A 278 -0.05 -7.17 -15.72
N HIS A 279 -0.99 -6.84 -14.84
CA HIS A 279 -2.39 -6.65 -15.21
C HIS A 279 -3.16 -5.87 -14.13
N THR A 280 -4.31 -5.36 -14.55
CA THR A 280 -5.31 -4.78 -13.66
C THR A 280 -6.01 -5.86 -12.84
N TYR A 281 -5.99 -5.74 -11.51
CA TYR A 281 -6.61 -6.70 -10.60
C TYR A 281 -8.11 -6.40 -10.43
N TYR A 282 -8.44 -5.21 -9.93
CA TYR A 282 -9.79 -4.73 -9.69
C TYR A 282 -9.83 -3.19 -9.74
N ASN A 283 -10.94 -2.61 -10.23
CA ASN A 283 -11.20 -1.18 -10.05
C ASN A 283 -12.67 -0.95 -9.76
N ASP A 284 -12.91 0.12 -9.02
CA ASP A 284 -14.22 0.73 -8.87
C ASP A 284 -14.11 2.16 -9.38
N VAL A 285 -14.68 2.42 -10.56
CA VAL A 285 -14.64 3.73 -11.23
C VAL A 285 -16.05 4.26 -11.52
N THR A 286 -17.04 3.89 -10.71
CA THR A 286 -18.42 4.32 -10.93
C THR A 286 -18.65 5.74 -10.42
N ALA A 287 -19.72 6.42 -10.85
CA ALA A 287 -19.97 7.81 -10.44
C ALA A 287 -20.83 7.98 -9.18
N ASN A 288 -21.47 6.91 -8.71
CA ASN A 288 -22.47 6.98 -7.63
C ASN A 288 -21.94 6.45 -6.30
N THR A 289 -20.77 5.81 -6.31
CA THR A 289 -20.14 5.24 -5.13
C THR A 289 -18.72 5.75 -4.97
N SER A 290 -18.25 5.83 -3.72
CA SER A 290 -16.92 6.30 -3.37
C SER A 290 -16.18 5.26 -2.52
N VAL A 291 -14.87 5.11 -2.71
CA VAL A 291 -14.00 4.17 -1.99
C VAL A 291 -12.85 4.92 -1.33
N GLU A 292 -12.93 5.11 -0.03
CA GLU A 292 -11.94 5.91 0.72
C GLU A 292 -10.79 5.05 1.28
N ASP A 293 -11.10 3.84 1.74
CA ASP A 293 -10.17 2.94 2.42
C ASP A 293 -10.11 1.57 1.72
N VAL A 294 -8.89 1.03 1.65
CA VAL A 294 -8.58 -0.27 1.03
C VAL A 294 -7.55 -1.04 1.85
N SER A 295 -7.70 -2.36 1.88
CA SER A 295 -6.75 -3.30 2.46
C SER A 295 -6.64 -4.56 1.61
N ALA A 296 -5.46 -5.18 1.57
CA ALA A 296 -5.16 -6.29 0.70
C ALA A 296 -4.37 -7.36 1.46
N ALA A 297 -4.62 -8.61 1.10
CA ALA A 297 -3.88 -9.76 1.58
C ALA A 297 -3.74 -10.81 0.48
N TYR A 298 -2.72 -11.64 0.63
CA TYR A 298 -2.55 -12.87 -0.14
C TYR A 298 -2.86 -14.08 0.75
N ILE A 299 -3.55 -15.06 0.18
CA ILE A 299 -3.98 -16.30 0.84
C ILE A 299 -3.31 -17.45 0.08
N GLY A 300 -2.11 -17.84 0.53
CA GLY A 300 -1.26 -18.81 -0.16
C GLY A 300 -1.85 -20.20 -0.26
N GLY A 301 -2.59 -20.68 0.75
CA GLY A 301 -3.27 -21.97 0.66
C GLY A 301 -4.42 -22.01 -0.36
N ALA A 302 -4.88 -20.85 -0.85
CA ALA A 302 -5.89 -20.73 -1.90
C ALA A 302 -5.36 -20.13 -3.22
N ASP A 303 -4.07 -19.73 -3.24
CA ASP A 303 -3.42 -19.01 -4.34
C ASP A 303 -4.22 -17.81 -4.86
N ARG A 304 -4.70 -16.99 -3.91
CA ARG A 304 -5.67 -15.92 -4.17
C ARG A 304 -5.32 -14.65 -3.45
N TRP A 305 -5.60 -13.55 -4.12
CA TRP A 305 -5.64 -12.24 -3.51
C TRP A 305 -7.02 -11.98 -2.92
N ALA A 306 -7.05 -11.23 -1.83
CA ALA A 306 -8.28 -10.64 -1.29
C ALA A 306 -8.07 -9.14 -1.13
N LEU A 307 -8.95 -8.36 -1.76
CA LEU A 307 -8.97 -6.91 -1.70
C LEU A 307 -10.23 -6.47 -0.97
N ALA A 308 -10.08 -6.01 0.28
CA ALA A 308 -11.17 -5.47 1.07
C ALA A 308 -11.21 -3.94 0.93
N PHE A 309 -12.39 -3.38 0.70
CA PHE A 309 -12.55 -1.94 0.55
C PHE A 309 -13.91 -1.47 1.06
N GLU A 310 -13.96 -0.22 1.52
CA GLU A 310 -15.20 0.44 1.89
C GLU A 310 -15.82 1.06 0.64
N ARG A 311 -17.10 0.81 0.39
CA ARG A 311 -17.88 1.50 -0.64
C ARG A 311 -18.98 2.32 0.01
N LEU A 312 -18.93 3.61 -0.24
CA LEU A 312 -19.88 4.63 0.17
C LEU A 312 -20.88 4.86 -0.96
N ASP A 313 -22.14 4.50 -0.76
CA ASP A 313 -23.22 4.99 -1.61
C ASP A 313 -23.52 6.44 -1.22
N THR A 314 -23.15 7.37 -2.09
CA THR A 314 -23.29 8.81 -1.84
C THR A 314 -24.75 9.25 -1.77
N SER A 315 -25.64 8.54 -2.48
CA SER A 315 -27.08 8.84 -2.54
C SER A 315 -27.82 8.29 -1.33
N ALA A 316 -27.54 7.03 -0.96
CA ALA A 316 -28.14 6.38 0.20
C ALA A 316 -27.47 6.78 1.52
N ARG A 317 -26.29 7.40 1.45
CA ARG A 317 -25.42 7.72 2.60
C ARG A 317 -25.12 6.49 3.45
N THR A 318 -24.74 5.40 2.77
CA THR A 318 -24.39 4.14 3.42
C THR A 318 -22.98 3.67 3.03
N ALA A 319 -22.16 3.32 4.00
CA ALA A 319 -20.88 2.64 3.87
C ALA A 319 -21.05 1.13 4.05
N ARG A 320 -20.47 0.36 3.14
CA ARG A 320 -20.46 -1.11 3.17
C ARG A 320 -19.03 -1.59 2.93
N ILE A 321 -18.69 -2.74 3.49
CA ILE A 321 -17.42 -3.41 3.18
C ILE A 321 -17.66 -4.46 2.12
N LEU A 322 -16.80 -4.44 1.11
CA LEU A 322 -16.73 -5.45 0.07
C LEU A 322 -15.37 -6.12 0.09
N VAL A 323 -15.33 -7.37 -0.35
CA VAL A 323 -14.11 -8.16 -0.53
C VAL A 323 -14.11 -8.74 -1.94
N HIS A 324 -13.17 -8.29 -2.76
CA HIS A 324 -12.94 -8.85 -4.09
C HIS A 324 -11.87 -9.95 -4.03
N LEU A 325 -12.26 -11.16 -4.41
CA LEU A 325 -11.43 -12.36 -4.46
C LEU A 325 -11.13 -12.70 -5.91
N ARG A 326 -9.86 -12.91 -6.22
CA ARG A 326 -9.43 -13.35 -7.55
C ARG A 326 -8.13 -14.15 -7.45
N ASP A 327 -8.03 -15.14 -8.33
CA ASP A 327 -6.84 -15.97 -8.49
C ASP A 327 -5.62 -15.08 -8.83
N ASP A 328 -4.44 -15.53 -8.41
CA ASP A 328 -3.15 -14.90 -8.71
C ASP A 328 -2.77 -14.90 -10.20
N GLY A 329 -3.40 -15.79 -10.98
CA GLY A 329 -3.03 -16.10 -12.35
C GLY A 329 -3.02 -14.89 -13.28
N LEU A 330 -2.10 -14.93 -14.26
CA LEU A 330 -1.92 -13.85 -15.25
C LEU A 330 -3.09 -13.68 -16.23
N ALA A 331 -4.03 -14.63 -16.26
CA ALA A 331 -5.22 -14.51 -17.09
C ALA A 331 -6.20 -13.48 -16.47
N PRO A 332 -6.92 -12.71 -17.29
CA PRO A 332 -8.08 -11.94 -16.84
C PRO A 332 -9.22 -12.90 -16.44
N ALA A 333 -9.04 -13.65 -15.37
CA ALA A 333 -10.11 -14.42 -14.74
C ALA A 333 -11.08 -13.46 -14.05
N ALA A 334 -12.38 -13.75 -14.16
CA ALA A 334 -13.40 -13.03 -13.40
C ALA A 334 -13.19 -13.30 -11.91
N GLY A 335 -13.06 -12.23 -11.12
CA GLY A 335 -13.09 -12.34 -9.66
C GLY A 335 -14.52 -12.35 -9.12
N THR A 336 -14.64 -12.70 -7.85
CA THR A 336 -15.92 -12.68 -7.10
C THR A 336 -15.85 -11.58 -6.05
N THR A 337 -16.84 -10.69 -6.03
CA THR A 337 -16.98 -9.71 -4.97
C THR A 337 -18.03 -10.18 -3.97
N LEU A 338 -17.68 -10.11 -2.69
CA LEU A 338 -18.53 -10.46 -1.56
C LEU A 338 -18.84 -9.19 -0.78
N GLN A 339 -20.08 -9.01 -0.36
CA GLN A 339 -20.49 -7.88 0.46
C GLN A 339 -20.77 -8.32 1.89
N VAL A 340 -20.18 -7.64 2.87
CA VAL A 340 -20.58 -7.79 4.27
C VAL A 340 -21.96 -7.16 4.44
N ILE A 341 -22.95 -7.97 4.80
CA ILE A 341 -24.32 -7.50 4.99
C ILE A 341 -24.39 -6.69 6.28
N ALA A 342 -24.54 -5.37 6.14
CA ALA A 342 -24.81 -4.48 7.26
C ALA A 342 -26.32 -4.44 7.56
N GLY A 343 -26.68 -4.24 8.83
CA GLY A 343 -28.03 -3.85 9.20
C GLY A 343 -28.44 -2.52 8.56
N ALA A 344 -29.75 -2.27 8.46
CA ALA A 344 -30.28 -1.08 7.78
C ALA A 344 -29.85 0.26 8.42
N ALA A 345 -29.37 0.25 9.67
CA ALA A 345 -28.95 1.43 10.43
C ALA A 345 -27.46 1.39 10.82
N GLU A 346 -26.66 0.55 10.18
CA GLU A 346 -25.25 0.37 10.47
C GLU A 346 -24.40 0.83 9.29
N GLN A 347 -23.22 1.40 9.59
CA GLN A 347 -22.18 1.71 8.61
C GLN A 347 -20.97 0.83 8.88
N HIS A 348 -20.47 0.16 7.84
CA HIS A 348 -19.25 -0.64 7.96
C HIS A 348 -18.12 0.03 7.21
N ARG A 349 -16.99 0.26 7.90
CA ARG A 349 -15.92 1.16 7.44
C ARG A 349 -14.52 0.67 7.74
N ARG A 350 -13.51 1.31 7.13
CA ARG A 350 -12.08 1.13 7.45
C ARG A 350 -11.66 -0.34 7.50
N PRO A 351 -11.81 -1.09 6.39
CA PRO A 351 -11.50 -2.50 6.39
C PRO A 351 -10.01 -2.74 6.59
N SER A 352 -9.67 -3.83 7.28
CA SER A 352 -8.32 -4.39 7.33
C SER A 352 -8.42 -5.90 7.13
N ILE A 353 -7.70 -6.45 6.15
CA ILE A 353 -7.78 -7.89 5.82
C ILE A 353 -6.43 -8.61 5.97
N GLY A 354 -6.37 -9.67 6.77
CA GLY A 354 -5.18 -10.51 6.96
C GLY A 354 -5.38 -11.87 6.30
N GLY A 355 -4.39 -12.37 5.56
CA GLY A 355 -4.47 -13.65 4.85
C GLY A 355 -3.87 -14.82 5.62
N SER A 356 -3.65 -15.95 4.96
CA SER A 356 -2.87 -17.07 5.48
C SER A 356 -1.79 -17.40 4.46
N ARG A 357 -0.53 -17.43 4.87
CA ARG A 357 0.60 -17.37 3.91
C ARG A 357 1.22 -18.72 3.58
N ALA A 358 1.09 -19.72 4.45
CA ALA A 358 1.80 -20.97 4.24
C ALA A 358 1.25 -21.70 3.00
N HIS A 359 2.12 -21.95 2.02
CA HIS A 359 1.79 -22.75 0.84
C HIS A 359 1.12 -24.06 1.26
N GLY A 360 -0.04 -24.35 0.68
CA GLY A 360 -0.84 -25.54 1.00
C GLY A 360 -1.55 -25.53 2.37
N TYR A 361 -1.52 -24.43 3.13
CA TYR A 361 -2.21 -24.30 4.42
C TYR A 361 -2.95 -22.98 4.56
N GLY A 362 -4.19 -23.07 5.03
CA GLY A 362 -5.06 -21.92 5.25
C GLY A 362 -5.72 -21.45 3.96
N THR A 363 -7.03 -21.62 3.90
CA THR A 363 -7.87 -21.16 2.77
C THR A 363 -8.71 -19.95 3.15
N THR A 364 -8.39 -19.34 4.29
CA THR A 364 -9.19 -18.28 4.89
C THR A 364 -8.38 -17.00 5.08
N ALA A 365 -9.10 -15.89 5.07
CA ALA A 365 -8.64 -14.58 5.51
C ALA A 365 -9.51 -14.10 6.68
N LEU A 366 -8.98 -13.18 7.47
CA LEU A 366 -9.73 -12.44 8.47
C LEU A 366 -9.91 -11.01 8.00
N LEU A 367 -11.14 -10.62 7.75
CA LEU A 367 -11.53 -9.24 7.55
C LEU A 367 -11.94 -8.65 8.91
N VAL A 368 -11.43 -7.48 9.26
CA VAL A 368 -11.91 -6.67 10.39
C VAL A 368 -12.31 -5.29 9.90
N PHE A 369 -13.29 -4.68 10.55
CA PHE A 369 -13.83 -3.37 10.16
C PHE A 369 -14.48 -2.67 11.35
N GLN A 370 -14.73 -1.38 11.17
CA GLN A 370 -15.45 -0.51 12.09
C GLN A 370 -16.95 -0.55 11.79
N GLU A 371 -17.78 -0.73 12.81
CA GLU A 371 -19.25 -0.63 12.75
C GLU A 371 -19.69 0.62 13.51
N ASP A 372 -20.24 1.60 12.79
CA ASP A 372 -20.91 2.76 13.39
C ASP A 372 -22.44 2.51 13.43
N ALA A 373 -23.06 2.75 14.59
CA ALA A 373 -24.51 2.62 14.76
C ALA A 373 -25.26 3.88 14.29
N SER A 374 -24.94 4.36 13.09
CA SER A 374 -25.49 5.60 12.52
C SER A 374 -26.00 5.40 11.09
N SER A 375 -26.94 6.25 10.65
CA SER A 375 -27.47 6.23 9.29
C SER A 375 -26.96 7.39 8.41
N ASN A 376 -26.03 8.21 8.93
CA ASN A 376 -25.64 9.50 8.36
C ASN A 376 -24.14 9.63 8.15
N LEU A 377 -23.42 8.51 8.05
CA LEU A 377 -21.98 8.48 7.81
C LEU A 377 -21.14 9.18 8.92
N SER A 378 -21.71 9.44 10.09
CA SER A 378 -20.95 9.98 11.23
C SER A 378 -20.45 8.86 12.12
N GLU A 379 -19.20 8.99 12.58
CA GLU A 379 -18.70 8.24 13.74
C GLU A 379 -19.57 8.55 14.97
N THR A 380 -19.62 7.60 15.89
CA THR A 380 -20.47 7.65 17.07
C THR A 380 -19.67 7.31 18.31
N ASP A 381 -20.03 7.85 19.47
CA ASP A 381 -19.39 7.52 20.76
C ASP A 381 -19.61 6.05 21.21
N ASN A 382 -20.13 5.18 20.35
CA ASN A 382 -20.38 3.77 20.60
C ASN A 382 -20.00 2.87 19.42
N THR A 383 -19.05 3.32 18.60
CA THR A 383 -18.52 2.56 17.48
C THR A 383 -17.87 1.26 17.96
N ARG A 384 -17.98 0.21 17.14
CA ARG A 384 -17.54 -1.16 17.48
C ARG A 384 -16.55 -1.67 16.45
N VAL A 385 -15.72 -2.63 16.88
CA VAL A 385 -14.89 -3.41 15.96
C VAL A 385 -15.50 -4.79 15.73
N ARG A 386 -15.72 -5.11 14.46
CA ARG A 386 -16.24 -6.38 13.96
C ARG A 386 -15.21 -7.12 13.11
N GLY A 387 -15.48 -8.39 12.87
CA GLY A 387 -14.71 -9.18 11.92
C GLY A 387 -15.50 -10.32 11.31
N VAL A 388 -15.02 -10.84 10.19
CA VAL A 388 -15.62 -11.95 9.46
C VAL A 388 -14.49 -12.83 8.91
N ILE A 389 -14.64 -14.14 9.04
CA ILE A 389 -13.78 -15.10 8.33
C ILE A 389 -14.24 -15.15 6.87
N VAL A 390 -13.32 -14.89 5.95
CA VAL A 390 -13.55 -15.03 4.52
C VAL A 390 -13.01 -16.38 4.09
N ASP A 391 -13.88 -17.29 3.65
CA ASP A 391 -13.45 -18.52 2.99
C ASP A 391 -13.17 -18.20 1.53
N VAL A 392 -11.88 -18.17 1.18
CA VAL A 392 -11.40 -17.71 -0.12
C VAL A 392 -11.56 -18.77 -1.19
N VAL A 393 -11.60 -20.06 -0.82
CA VAL A 393 -11.85 -21.17 -1.75
C VAL A 393 -13.34 -21.27 -2.05
N ALA A 394 -14.18 -21.29 -1.02
CA ALA A 394 -15.63 -21.31 -1.18
C ALA A 394 -16.20 -19.97 -1.69
N GLN A 395 -15.41 -18.89 -1.61
CA GLN A 395 -15.82 -17.52 -1.89
C GLN A 395 -17.07 -17.14 -1.09
N THR A 396 -17.01 -17.33 0.23
CA THR A 396 -18.11 -17.02 1.15
C THR A 396 -17.64 -16.24 2.36
N LEU A 397 -18.57 -15.51 2.96
CA LEU A 397 -18.38 -14.82 4.23
C LEU A 397 -18.95 -15.67 5.37
N GLY A 398 -18.17 -15.87 6.42
CA GLY A 398 -18.61 -16.51 7.65
C GLY A 398 -19.55 -15.62 8.48
N ALA A 399 -19.90 -16.09 9.67
CA ALA A 399 -20.65 -15.28 10.63
C ALA A 399 -19.80 -14.10 11.15
N GLU A 400 -20.48 -13.01 11.48
CA GLU A 400 -19.82 -11.85 12.09
C GLU A 400 -19.35 -12.15 13.52
N LEU A 401 -18.15 -11.65 13.83
CA LEU A 401 -17.45 -11.79 15.09
C LEU A 401 -17.43 -10.44 15.81
N GLY A 402 -17.81 -10.41 17.08
CA GLY A 402 -17.58 -9.24 17.96
C GLY A 402 -16.12 -9.20 18.41
N ILE A 403 -15.28 -8.43 17.73
CA ILE A 403 -13.84 -8.35 18.00
C ILE A 403 -13.54 -7.49 19.23
N GLY A 404 -14.25 -6.38 19.38
CA GLY A 404 -14.13 -5.52 20.56
C GLY A 404 -14.87 -6.03 21.79
N TYR A 405 -15.04 -5.17 22.80
CA TYR A 405 -15.91 -5.43 23.96
C TYR A 405 -17.38 -5.22 23.62
N GLY A 406 -17.69 -4.36 22.63
CA GLY A 406 -19.05 -4.08 22.19
C GLY A 406 -19.96 -3.49 23.29
N SER A 407 -19.38 -2.82 24.28
CA SER A 407 -20.16 -2.22 25.38
C SER A 407 -20.81 -0.91 24.93
N ALA A 408 -21.98 -0.58 25.47
CA ALA A 408 -22.68 0.67 25.13
C ALA A 408 -21.92 1.96 25.55
N ASN A 409 -20.89 1.82 26.39
CA ASN A 409 -20.07 2.93 26.90
C ASN A 409 -18.63 2.87 26.37
N SER A 410 -18.39 2.14 25.27
CA SER A 410 -17.07 2.08 24.63
C SER A 410 -17.17 2.53 23.19
N ASP A 411 -16.22 3.35 22.81
CA ASP A 411 -15.95 3.72 21.43
C ASP A 411 -14.69 2.96 20.98
N GLU A 412 -14.80 2.15 19.93
CA GLU A 412 -13.78 1.18 19.50
C GLU A 412 -13.53 1.27 17.99
N GLU A 413 -12.31 1.61 17.58
CA GLU A 413 -12.07 2.10 16.22
C GLU A 413 -10.69 1.75 15.64
N ASN A 414 -10.49 2.11 14.36
CA ASN A 414 -9.20 2.03 13.68
C ASN A 414 -8.55 0.65 13.80
N ALA A 415 -9.35 -0.39 13.57
CA ALA A 415 -8.91 -1.76 13.69
C ALA A 415 -7.83 -2.11 12.65
N SER A 416 -6.82 -2.84 13.07
CA SER A 416 -5.75 -3.34 12.23
C SER A 416 -5.53 -4.82 12.52
N VAL A 417 -5.37 -5.63 11.47
CA VAL A 417 -5.10 -7.06 11.56
C VAL A 417 -3.71 -7.38 10.98
N SER A 418 -2.98 -8.27 11.65
CA SER A 418 -1.69 -8.78 11.16
C SER A 418 -1.82 -9.41 9.78
N ARG A 419 -0.81 -9.27 8.91
CA ARG A 419 -0.93 -9.66 7.50
C ARG A 419 -1.17 -11.15 7.28
N SER A 420 -0.67 -12.01 8.16
CA SER A 420 -0.77 -13.46 8.00
C SER A 420 -0.96 -14.20 9.30
N SER A 421 -1.84 -15.22 9.30
CA SER A 421 -1.69 -16.37 10.18
C SER A 421 -0.66 -17.34 9.58
N ALA A 422 0.15 -17.99 10.41
CA ALA A 422 1.23 -18.87 9.94
C ALA A 422 0.78 -20.31 9.68
N SER A 423 -0.33 -20.75 10.28
CA SER A 423 -0.89 -22.09 10.15
C SER A 423 -2.37 -22.10 10.59
N MET A 424 -3.05 -23.24 10.44
CA MET A 424 -4.43 -23.41 10.93
C MET A 424 -4.59 -23.27 12.45
N SER A 425 -3.51 -23.52 13.22
CA SER A 425 -3.50 -23.32 14.67
C SER A 425 -3.06 -21.93 15.09
N ASP A 426 -2.46 -21.17 14.18
CA ASP A 426 -2.03 -19.80 14.45
C ASP A 426 -3.21 -18.84 14.36
N SER A 427 -3.11 -17.77 15.14
CA SER A 427 -4.10 -16.71 15.16
C SER A 427 -3.58 -15.49 14.45
N TRP A 428 -4.49 -14.75 13.81
CA TRP A 428 -4.24 -13.34 13.53
C TRP A 428 -4.29 -12.56 14.84
N MET A 429 -3.47 -11.51 14.92
CA MET A 429 -3.66 -10.48 15.93
C MET A 429 -4.45 -9.34 15.33
N VAL A 430 -5.53 -8.96 16.02
CA VAL A 430 -6.28 -7.74 15.74
C VAL A 430 -5.98 -6.75 16.85
N VAL A 431 -5.72 -5.50 16.49
CA VAL A 431 -5.60 -4.37 17.42
C VAL A 431 -6.57 -3.27 17.05
N TRP A 432 -7.02 -2.51 18.03
CA TRP A 432 -7.90 -1.35 17.86
C TRP A 432 -7.67 -0.35 18.99
N GLN A 433 -8.07 0.90 18.78
CA GLN A 433 -8.08 1.89 19.85
C GLN A 433 -9.44 1.87 20.54
N ARG A 434 -9.47 2.10 21.84
CA ARG A 434 -10.71 2.18 22.62
C ARG A 434 -10.70 3.37 23.56
N TYR A 435 -11.84 4.05 23.63
CA TYR A 435 -12.16 5.07 24.61
C TYR A 435 -13.35 4.60 25.45
N ASN A 436 -13.23 4.65 26.77
CA ASN A 436 -14.27 4.26 27.72
C ASN A 436 -15.05 5.48 28.21
N ASN A 437 -16.21 5.73 27.59
CA ASN A 437 -17.11 6.83 27.93
C ASN A 437 -17.69 6.76 29.35
N SER A 438 -17.50 5.67 30.09
CA SER A 438 -17.88 5.59 31.51
C SER A 438 -16.83 6.16 32.47
N ILE A 439 -15.62 6.43 31.99
CA ILE A 439 -14.51 7.00 32.77
C ILE A 439 -14.39 8.49 32.41
N THR A 440 -14.46 9.35 33.41
CA THR A 440 -14.23 10.78 33.23
C THR A 440 -12.76 11.02 32.87
N ASP A 441 -12.52 11.74 31.77
CA ASP A 441 -11.18 12.12 31.29
C ASP A 441 -10.31 10.90 30.90
N ASP A 442 -10.97 9.90 30.33
CA ASP A 442 -10.32 8.70 29.80
C ASP A 442 -9.34 9.04 28.68
N ASP A 443 -8.42 8.12 28.41
CA ASP A 443 -7.58 8.11 27.22
C ASP A 443 -7.95 7.02 26.24
N TRP A 444 -7.60 7.27 24.98
CA TRP A 444 -7.50 6.20 24.01
C TRP A 444 -6.34 5.27 24.39
N ASP A 445 -6.68 4.00 24.62
CA ASP A 445 -5.75 2.90 24.80
C ASP A 445 -5.81 1.95 23.60
N ILE A 446 -4.72 1.24 23.33
CA ILE A 446 -4.70 0.19 22.32
C ILE A 446 -5.00 -1.16 22.96
N TYR A 447 -6.05 -1.79 22.45
CA TYR A 447 -6.43 -3.15 22.80
C TYR A 447 -6.06 -4.11 21.68
N GLY A 448 -5.89 -5.38 22.02
CA GLY A 448 -5.66 -6.44 21.06
C GLY A 448 -6.44 -7.70 21.41
N ARG A 449 -6.61 -8.56 20.41
CA ARG A 449 -7.22 -9.90 20.53
C ARG A 449 -6.68 -10.82 19.46
N LEU A 450 -6.51 -12.09 19.80
CA LEU A 450 -6.19 -13.15 18.85
C LEU A 450 -7.47 -13.77 18.26
N VAL A 451 -7.45 -14.04 16.96
CA VAL A 451 -8.55 -14.67 16.23
C VAL A 451 -8.03 -15.86 15.43
N ARG A 452 -8.62 -17.04 15.60
CA ARG A 452 -8.26 -18.23 14.84
C ARG A 452 -8.98 -18.29 13.47
N PRO A 453 -8.45 -19.08 12.51
CA PRO A 453 -9.11 -19.40 11.24
C PRO A 453 -10.53 -19.96 11.34
N ASP A 454 -10.88 -20.58 12.46
CA ASP A 454 -12.23 -21.09 12.74
C ASP A 454 -13.18 -20.05 13.39
N GLY A 455 -12.72 -18.80 13.57
CA GLY A 455 -13.45 -17.73 14.23
C GLY A 455 -13.36 -17.73 15.75
N THR A 456 -12.63 -18.67 16.37
CA THR A 456 -12.45 -18.69 17.83
C THR A 456 -11.70 -17.43 18.28
N LEU A 457 -12.25 -16.76 19.29
CA LEU A 457 -11.75 -15.51 19.84
C LEU A 457 -10.97 -15.73 21.14
N GLY A 458 -9.81 -15.09 21.25
CA GLY A 458 -9.10 -14.92 22.52
C GLY A 458 -9.76 -13.88 23.40
N ALA A 459 -9.35 -13.80 24.68
CA ALA A 459 -9.73 -12.68 25.53
C ALA A 459 -9.08 -11.39 24.99
N PRO A 460 -9.81 -10.26 24.92
CA PRO A 460 -9.21 -8.97 24.62
C PRO A 460 -8.34 -8.50 25.81
N ASP A 461 -7.26 -7.79 25.52
CA ASP A 461 -6.39 -7.19 26.55
C ASP A 461 -5.74 -5.89 26.05
N ILE A 462 -5.22 -5.07 26.96
CA ILE A 462 -4.49 -3.84 26.63
C ILE A 462 -3.10 -4.23 26.13
N VAL A 463 -2.74 -3.74 24.94
CA VAL A 463 -1.47 -4.06 24.27
C VAL A 463 -0.53 -2.87 24.16
N ALA A 464 -1.06 -1.65 24.22
CA ALA A 464 -0.28 -0.44 24.43
C ALA A 464 -1.16 0.60 25.11
N GLY A 465 -0.87 0.91 26.37
CA GLY A 465 -1.53 1.98 27.08
C GLY A 465 -0.99 3.35 26.68
N ALA A 466 -1.85 4.36 26.76
CA ALA A 466 -1.41 5.74 26.77
C ALA A 466 -0.48 6.02 27.96
N THR A 467 0.41 7.02 27.79
CA THR A 467 1.16 7.56 28.94
C THR A 467 0.36 8.67 29.62
N ASN A 468 0.69 9.00 30.88
CA ASN A 468 0.01 10.07 31.61
C ASN A 468 -0.07 11.36 30.78
N GLY A 469 -1.29 11.76 30.43
CA GLY A 469 -1.57 12.97 29.66
C GLY A 469 -1.51 12.82 28.14
N THR A 470 -1.46 11.59 27.61
CA THR A 470 -1.52 11.31 26.16
C THR A 470 -2.67 10.37 25.77
N HIS A 471 -2.96 10.28 24.49
CA HIS A 471 -3.79 9.27 23.83
C HIS A 471 -2.90 8.36 22.99
N ALA A 472 -3.18 7.06 22.93
CA ALA A 472 -2.60 6.11 21.99
C ALA A 472 -3.58 5.89 20.83
N LEU A 473 -3.19 6.21 19.60
CA LEU A 473 -4.09 6.27 18.44
C LEU A 473 -3.58 5.49 17.22
N ARG A 474 -4.50 5.17 16.31
CA ARG A 474 -4.30 4.53 15.00
C ARG A 474 -3.34 3.32 15.06
N PRO A 475 -3.67 2.28 15.85
CA PRO A 475 -2.76 1.17 16.03
C PRO A 475 -2.56 0.40 14.72
N LYS A 476 -1.32 -0.04 14.48
CA LYS A 476 -0.97 -0.91 13.35
C LYS A 476 -0.24 -2.12 13.88
N VAL A 477 -0.56 -3.31 13.39
CA VAL A 477 0.06 -4.54 13.85
C VAL A 477 0.57 -5.38 12.69
N ASP A 478 1.75 -5.97 12.88
CA ASP A 478 2.14 -7.12 12.08
C ASP A 478 2.98 -8.11 12.91
N GLY A 479 3.07 -9.34 12.42
CA GLY A 479 3.66 -10.46 13.14
C GLY A 479 2.85 -11.74 12.95
N ARG A 480 3.34 -12.83 13.54
CA ARG A 480 2.71 -14.17 13.48
C ARG A 480 3.34 -15.11 14.51
N GLU A 481 2.81 -16.33 14.62
CA GLU A 481 3.34 -17.40 15.49
C GLU A 481 3.48 -16.94 16.95
N GLY A 482 2.51 -16.15 17.40
CA GLY A 482 2.50 -15.53 18.71
C GLY A 482 3.50 -14.41 18.92
N ARG A 483 4.17 -13.91 17.88
CA ARG A 483 5.14 -12.81 17.94
C ARG A 483 4.65 -11.63 17.12
N PHE A 484 4.28 -10.55 17.80
CA PHE A 484 3.72 -9.36 17.18
C PHE A 484 4.46 -8.09 17.59
N LEU A 485 4.36 -7.08 16.73
CA LEU A 485 4.76 -5.71 17.03
C LEU A 485 3.58 -4.78 16.72
N VAL A 486 3.25 -3.92 17.67
CA VAL A 486 2.19 -2.92 17.54
C VAL A 486 2.82 -1.53 17.48
N LEU A 487 2.50 -0.79 16.42
CA LEU A 487 2.76 0.64 16.31
C LEU A 487 1.56 1.42 16.83
N SER A 488 1.81 2.56 17.45
CA SER A 488 0.78 3.55 17.81
C SER A 488 1.32 4.97 17.72
N GLY A 489 0.45 5.90 17.37
CA GLY A 489 0.70 7.34 17.50
C GLY A 489 0.39 7.81 18.92
N GLN A 490 1.15 8.75 19.46
CA GLN A 490 0.82 9.43 20.72
C GLN A 490 0.56 10.92 20.49
N THR A 491 -0.55 11.42 21.04
CA THR A 491 -0.92 12.85 21.05
C THR A 491 -1.35 13.27 22.47
N PRO A 492 -1.27 14.54 22.89
CA PRO A 492 -1.79 14.98 24.19
C PRO A 492 -3.29 14.71 24.36
N LYS A 493 -3.73 14.37 25.59
CA LYS A 493 -5.17 14.12 25.92
C LYS A 493 -6.10 15.31 25.62
N THR A 494 -5.55 16.52 25.50
CA THR A 494 -6.34 17.72 25.18
C THR A 494 -6.93 17.69 23.77
N GLN A 495 -6.46 16.77 22.91
CA GLN A 495 -6.95 16.58 21.55
C GLN A 495 -7.83 15.34 21.45
N ARG A 496 -9.09 15.48 21.89
CA ARG A 496 -10.09 14.40 21.76
C ARG A 496 -10.47 14.15 20.30
N SER A 497 -10.42 15.17 19.44
CA SER A 497 -10.74 15.08 18.01
C SER A 497 -9.58 14.46 17.24
N TYR A 498 -9.83 13.36 16.52
CA TYR A 498 -8.91 12.61 15.65
C TYR A 498 -7.84 13.47 14.96
N PRO A 499 -6.68 13.71 15.59
CA PRO A 499 -5.63 14.38 14.86
C PRO A 499 -5.11 13.36 13.85
N ALA A 500 -4.96 13.79 12.60
CA ALA A 500 -4.21 13.00 11.63
C ALA A 500 -2.75 12.82 12.06
N ARG A 501 -2.27 13.62 13.02
CA ARG A 501 -0.86 13.70 13.38
C ARG A 501 -0.58 13.39 14.84
N PHE A 502 0.63 12.91 15.10
CA PHE A 502 1.11 12.47 16.40
C PHE A 502 2.42 13.18 16.78
N ALA A 503 2.62 13.38 18.08
CA ALA A 503 3.87 13.88 18.64
C ALA A 503 4.93 12.77 18.75
N GLN A 504 4.51 11.52 18.89
CA GLN A 504 5.42 10.37 18.94
C GLN A 504 4.88 9.17 18.16
N VAL A 505 5.80 8.39 17.61
CA VAL A 505 5.54 7.04 17.12
C VAL A 505 6.14 6.07 18.13
N ARG A 506 5.32 5.14 18.63
CA ARG A 506 5.72 4.12 19.60
C ARG A 506 5.56 2.72 19.04
N ALA A 507 6.45 1.83 19.45
CA ALA A 507 6.44 0.42 19.10
C ALA A 507 6.42 -0.44 20.37
N SER A 508 5.55 -1.46 20.40
CA SER A 508 5.39 -2.39 21.52
C SER A 508 5.50 -3.82 21.03
N ARG A 509 6.47 -4.57 21.58
CA ARG A 509 6.67 -5.99 21.28
C ARG A 509 5.78 -6.86 22.17
N ILE A 510 5.10 -7.81 21.57
CA ILE A 510 4.09 -8.65 22.26
C ILE A 510 4.27 -10.11 21.88
N ASP A 511 4.43 -10.95 22.89
CA ASP A 511 4.36 -12.40 22.75
C ASP A 511 3.02 -12.91 23.27
N TRP A 512 2.19 -13.41 22.35
CA TRP A 512 0.82 -13.80 22.66
C TRP A 512 0.39 -15.05 21.91
N ILE A 513 0.14 -16.12 22.65
CA ILE A 513 -0.42 -17.38 22.14
C ILE A 513 -1.85 -17.52 22.67
N LEU A 514 -2.77 -18.04 21.86
CA LEU A 514 -4.16 -18.18 22.26
C LEU A 514 -4.30 -19.04 23.52
N GLY A 515 -5.12 -18.57 24.48
CA GLY A 515 -5.33 -19.21 25.78
C GLY A 515 -4.41 -18.69 26.88
N ASN A 516 -3.37 -17.93 26.53
CA ASN A 516 -2.51 -17.24 27.47
C ASN A 516 -2.80 -15.74 27.49
N ALA A 517 -2.44 -15.08 28.59
CA ALA A 517 -2.35 -13.62 28.62
C ALA A 517 -1.20 -13.14 27.70
N PRO A 518 -1.30 -11.94 27.11
CA PRO A 518 -0.17 -11.36 26.39
C PRO A 518 1.01 -11.16 27.34
N SER A 519 2.21 -11.36 26.82
CA SER A 519 3.46 -11.04 27.52
C SER A 519 4.22 -9.96 26.76
N PHE A 520 4.87 -9.08 27.52
CA PHE A 520 5.63 -7.94 27.00
C PHE A 520 7.10 -8.18 27.30
N PRO A 521 7.80 -8.98 26.48
CA PRO A 521 9.19 -9.35 26.75
C PRO A 521 10.13 -8.14 26.77
N HIS A 522 9.70 -7.02 26.16
CA HIS A 522 10.47 -5.78 26.05
C HIS A 522 9.61 -4.56 26.37
N PRO A 523 10.21 -3.50 26.92
CA PRO A 523 9.51 -2.24 27.14
C PRO A 523 9.12 -1.60 25.81
N SER A 524 7.95 -0.95 25.77
CA SER A 524 7.55 -0.12 24.63
C SER A 524 8.57 1.01 24.38
N ARG A 525 8.92 1.23 23.11
CA ARG A 525 9.94 2.20 22.69
C ARG A 525 9.31 3.34 21.90
N THR A 526 9.79 4.56 22.11
CA THR A 526 9.53 5.68 21.20
C THR A 526 10.55 5.62 20.07
N ILE A 527 10.09 5.41 18.84
CA ILE A 527 10.95 5.26 17.65
C ILE A 527 11.07 6.56 16.86
N ALA A 528 10.14 7.49 17.06
CA ALA A 528 10.20 8.86 16.57
C ALA A 528 9.48 9.81 17.54
N SER A 529 10.01 11.02 17.70
CA SER A 529 9.40 12.06 18.55
C SER A 529 9.60 13.45 17.95
N ASN A 530 8.56 14.27 17.97
CA ASN A 530 8.57 15.66 17.53
C ASN A 530 7.48 16.42 18.29
N ALA A 531 7.85 17.50 18.96
CA ALA A 531 6.93 18.30 19.75
C ALA A 531 5.84 19.01 18.92
N ALA A 532 6.02 19.14 17.61
CA ALA A 532 5.10 19.84 16.71
C ALA A 532 4.00 18.94 16.10
N GLU A 533 3.84 17.70 16.58
CA GLU A 533 2.79 16.76 16.10
C GLU A 533 2.78 16.61 14.58
N VAL A 534 3.87 16.05 14.05
CA VAL A 534 4.08 15.98 12.59
C VAL A 534 4.03 14.56 12.02
N PHE A 535 3.78 13.53 12.84
CA PHE A 535 3.84 12.15 12.37
C PHE A 535 2.47 11.62 11.95
N ASP A 536 2.37 10.96 10.80
CA ASP A 536 1.14 10.27 10.36
C ASP A 536 1.48 8.87 9.80
N PHE A 537 0.58 7.92 10.01
CA PHE A 537 0.58 6.59 9.39
C PHE A 537 -0.18 6.55 8.05
N GLY A 538 -0.76 7.68 7.64
CA GLY A 538 -1.63 7.81 6.48
C GLY A 538 -3.08 7.51 6.84
N THR A 539 -3.82 6.94 5.90
CA THR A 539 -5.23 6.61 6.12
C THR A 539 -5.41 5.54 7.20
N PRO A 540 -6.59 5.46 7.85
CA PRO A 540 -6.93 4.39 8.77
C PRO A 540 -6.69 2.97 8.24
N ALA A 541 -6.87 2.72 6.94
CA ALA A 541 -6.59 1.41 6.35
C ALA A 541 -5.11 1.18 5.98
N SER A 542 -4.29 2.23 5.86
CA SER A 542 -2.88 2.12 5.46
C SER A 542 -2.08 1.16 6.36
N ARG A 543 -1.15 0.40 5.80
CA ARG A 543 -0.32 -0.56 6.54
C ARG A 543 1.16 -0.21 6.53
N PRO A 544 1.59 0.71 7.41
CA PRO A 544 2.96 1.17 7.47
C PRO A 544 3.90 0.20 8.23
N ILE A 545 3.51 -1.06 8.44
CA ILE A 545 4.30 -2.06 9.14
C ILE A 545 4.31 -3.38 8.39
N ALA A 546 5.47 -4.04 8.38
CA ALA A 546 5.62 -5.40 7.88
C ALA A 546 6.60 -6.20 8.75
N PHE A 547 6.37 -7.51 8.88
CA PHE A 547 7.19 -8.45 9.64
C PHE A 547 8.10 -9.30 8.74
N ASP A 548 9.39 -9.33 9.06
CA ASP A 548 10.31 -10.33 8.50
C ASP A 548 10.19 -11.64 9.26
N HIS A 549 9.42 -12.52 8.66
CA HIS A 549 9.14 -13.85 9.15
C HIS A 549 10.29 -14.85 8.97
N PHE A 550 11.34 -14.55 8.20
CA PHE A 550 12.52 -15.41 8.13
C PHE A 550 13.42 -15.17 9.33
N THR A 551 13.70 -13.91 9.68
CA THR A 551 14.48 -13.63 10.89
C THR A 551 13.64 -13.81 12.15
N ARG A 552 12.30 -13.73 12.03
CA ARG A 552 11.32 -13.76 13.12
C ARG A 552 11.58 -12.70 14.20
N SER A 553 12.45 -11.73 13.91
CA SER A 553 13.04 -10.79 14.88
C SER A 553 12.97 -9.36 14.41
N HIS A 554 12.63 -9.11 13.14
CA HIS A 554 12.63 -7.76 12.58
C HIS A 554 11.27 -7.38 12.01
N TRP A 555 10.96 -6.10 12.15
CA TRP A 555 9.86 -5.44 11.49
C TRP A 555 10.40 -4.23 10.75
N THR A 556 9.68 -3.76 9.74
CA THR A 556 9.90 -2.42 9.19
C THR A 556 8.65 -1.59 9.44
N ALA A 557 8.85 -0.38 9.92
CA ALA A 557 7.84 0.63 10.13
C ALA A 557 8.13 1.84 9.23
N ALA A 558 7.11 2.50 8.71
CA ALA A 558 7.23 3.79 8.03
C ALA A 558 6.23 4.80 8.59
N TRP A 559 6.53 6.07 8.44
CA TRP A 559 5.62 7.15 8.81
C TRP A 559 5.97 8.41 8.03
N VAL A 560 4.95 9.22 7.80
CA VAL A 560 5.09 10.55 7.22
C VAL A 560 5.53 11.47 8.35
N GLN A 561 6.64 12.18 8.18
CA GLN A 561 7.18 13.19 9.09
C GLN A 561 7.01 14.55 8.42
N SER A 562 6.11 15.38 8.95
CA SER A 562 5.59 16.59 8.31
C SER A 562 4.98 16.30 6.94
N ASP A 563 4.46 17.32 6.26
CA ASP A 563 3.80 17.13 4.96
C ASP A 563 4.74 16.69 3.83
N TYR A 564 6.06 16.48 4.05
CA TYR A 564 7.02 16.35 2.94
C TYR A 564 8.04 15.22 3.03
N GLN A 565 8.11 14.48 4.15
CA GLN A 565 9.16 13.46 4.32
C GLN A 565 8.57 12.11 4.73
N LEU A 566 8.85 11.08 3.94
CA LEU A 566 8.59 9.70 4.33
C LEU A 566 9.82 9.13 5.03
N ARG A 567 9.63 8.66 6.27
CA ARG A 567 10.67 8.05 7.10
C ARG A 567 10.37 6.57 7.27
N GLY A 568 11.44 5.79 7.41
CA GLY A 568 11.35 4.37 7.71
C GLY A 568 12.32 3.99 8.82
N ALA A 569 11.94 3.02 9.64
CA ALA A 569 12.82 2.34 10.58
C ALA A 569 12.63 0.83 10.51
N ARG A 570 13.74 0.09 10.49
CA ARG A 570 13.75 -1.33 10.84
C ARG A 570 13.84 -1.46 12.35
N LEU A 571 12.98 -2.28 12.91
CA LEU A 571 12.82 -2.49 14.34
C LEU A 571 13.26 -3.90 14.69
N GLY A 572 14.06 -4.05 15.74
CA GLY A 572 14.52 -5.34 16.24
C GLY A 572 13.51 -6.03 17.15
N PHE A 573 13.91 -7.18 17.69
CA PHE A 573 13.09 -7.99 18.62
C PHE A 573 12.68 -7.23 19.88
N ASP A 574 13.47 -6.24 20.29
CA ASP A 574 13.26 -5.40 21.46
C ASP A 574 12.43 -4.13 21.16
N ALA A 575 11.82 -4.07 19.98
CA ALA A 575 11.14 -2.89 19.42
C ALA A 575 12.06 -1.65 19.25
N GLY A 576 13.37 -1.80 19.42
CA GLY A 576 14.35 -0.74 19.21
C GLY A 576 14.63 -0.52 17.73
N VAL A 577 15.00 0.72 17.37
CA VAL A 577 15.43 1.05 16.00
C VAL A 577 16.78 0.42 15.71
N ALA A 578 16.82 -0.54 14.80
CA ALA A 578 18.04 -1.18 14.31
C ALA A 578 18.63 -0.38 13.16
N GLU A 579 17.79 0.07 12.24
CA GLU A 579 18.16 0.90 11.10
C GLU A 579 17.09 1.97 10.89
N SER A 580 17.47 3.18 10.46
CA SER A 580 16.49 4.19 10.03
C SER A 580 16.99 4.96 8.82
N GLN A 581 16.06 5.40 7.97
CA GLN A 581 16.38 6.19 6.80
C GLN A 581 15.24 7.14 6.41
N THR A 582 15.59 8.20 5.67
CA THR A 582 14.63 8.94 4.87
C THR A 582 14.37 8.14 3.60
N ILE A 583 13.14 7.67 3.42
CA ILE A 583 12.70 6.93 2.23
C ILE A 583 12.50 7.91 1.08
N TYR A 584 11.79 9.00 1.37
CA TYR A 584 11.47 10.03 0.40
C TYR A 584 11.54 11.43 1.04
N SER A 585 12.14 12.38 0.33
CA SER A 585 12.12 13.79 0.70
C SER A 585 12.37 14.62 -0.54
N GLN A 586 11.35 15.33 -0.98
CA GLN A 586 11.45 16.38 -1.99
C GLN A 586 10.74 17.62 -1.45
N ALA A 587 11.22 18.80 -1.82
CA ALA A 587 10.61 20.03 -1.33
C ALA A 587 9.23 20.19 -1.94
N LEU A 588 8.21 20.44 -1.10
CA LEU A 588 6.80 20.68 -1.46
C LEU A 588 5.97 19.43 -1.82
N ASP A 589 6.58 18.25 -1.89
CA ASP A 589 5.89 17.02 -2.27
C ASP A 589 5.15 16.37 -1.09
N LEU A 590 3.83 16.16 -1.19
CA LEU A 590 3.05 15.51 -0.11
C LEU A 590 2.99 13.99 -0.26
N VAL A 591 3.28 13.26 0.83
CA VAL A 591 3.09 11.81 0.91
C VAL A 591 1.90 11.53 1.83
N PRO A 592 0.69 11.22 1.31
CA PRO A 592 -0.50 11.06 2.15
C PRO A 592 -0.61 9.68 2.81
N SER A 593 0.07 8.67 2.28
CA SER A 593 0.00 7.30 2.80
C SER A 593 1.24 6.48 2.44
N VAL A 594 1.44 5.38 3.17
CA VAL A 594 2.48 4.39 2.88
C VAL A 594 1.99 3.01 3.26
N ALA A 595 2.33 2.03 2.42
CA ALA A 595 2.12 0.62 2.73
C ALA A 595 3.43 -0.15 2.59
N ILE A 596 3.63 -1.14 3.46
CA ILE A 596 4.82 -1.99 3.47
C ILE A 596 4.39 -3.45 3.42
N ALA A 597 4.98 -4.24 2.53
CA ALA A 597 4.94 -5.69 2.55
C ALA A 597 6.35 -6.25 2.67
N PHE A 598 6.49 -7.42 3.28
CA PHE A 598 7.76 -8.13 3.32
C PHE A 598 7.85 -9.09 2.12
N ASP A 599 8.81 -8.82 1.25
CA ASP A 599 9.19 -9.63 0.11
C ASP A 599 10.00 -10.83 0.61
N ALA A 600 9.40 -12.00 0.45
CA ALA A 600 9.94 -13.26 0.91
C ALA A 600 10.83 -14.00 -0.09
N SER A 601 11.18 -13.35 -1.21
CA SER A 601 12.12 -13.89 -2.19
C SER A 601 13.50 -14.12 -1.56
N ALA A 602 14.42 -14.64 -2.37
CA ALA A 602 15.83 -14.76 -1.98
C ALA A 602 16.44 -13.42 -1.53
N SER A 603 15.89 -12.29 -1.98
CA SER A 603 16.39 -10.94 -1.70
C SER A 603 15.97 -10.40 -0.33
N ARG A 604 14.89 -10.94 0.28
CA ARG A 604 14.41 -10.60 1.64
C ARG A 604 14.32 -9.11 1.92
N ARG A 605 13.43 -8.43 1.19
CA ARG A 605 13.31 -6.96 1.24
C ARG A 605 11.99 -6.54 1.85
N PHE A 606 11.92 -5.29 2.28
CA PHE A 606 10.64 -4.66 2.57
C PHE A 606 10.25 -3.82 1.36
N ALA A 607 9.15 -4.16 0.70
CA ALA A 607 8.62 -3.39 -0.41
C ALA A 607 7.70 -2.31 0.15
N LEU A 608 8.07 -1.05 -0.07
CA LEU A 608 7.27 0.12 0.26
C LEU A 608 6.57 0.63 -0.99
N ALA A 609 5.28 0.95 -0.88
CA ALA A 609 4.53 1.69 -1.90
C ALA A 609 3.93 2.94 -1.27
N PHE A 610 4.07 4.08 -1.95
CA PHE A 610 3.54 5.35 -1.49
C PHE A 610 3.25 6.30 -2.67
N PRO A 611 2.14 7.04 -2.65
CA PRO A 611 1.89 8.08 -3.62
C PRO A 611 2.57 9.39 -3.22
N VAL A 612 2.83 10.23 -4.21
CA VAL A 612 3.38 11.58 -4.01
C VAL A 612 2.50 12.61 -4.70
N GLN A 613 2.30 13.75 -4.04
CA GLN A 613 1.74 14.96 -4.59
C GLN A 613 2.83 15.90 -5.06
N ASP A 614 3.14 15.92 -6.35
CA ASP A 614 4.00 16.96 -6.90
C ASP A 614 3.19 18.26 -7.11
N PRO A 615 3.71 19.44 -6.75
CA PRO A 615 3.13 20.74 -7.14
C PRO A 615 2.85 20.90 -8.65
N SER A 616 3.52 20.12 -9.51
CA SER A 616 3.27 20.01 -10.94
C SER A 616 1.99 19.25 -11.30
N GLY A 617 1.26 18.75 -10.29
CA GLY A 617 0.02 17.97 -10.37
C GLY A 617 0.15 16.62 -11.05
N VAL A 618 1.38 16.14 -11.21
CA VAL A 618 1.66 14.72 -11.45
C VAL A 618 1.61 14.01 -10.10
N HIS A 619 0.91 12.89 -10.04
CA HIS A 619 0.80 12.10 -8.80
C HIS A 619 1.41 10.71 -9.00
N PRO A 620 2.75 10.61 -9.04
CA PRO A 620 3.39 9.33 -9.21
C PRO A 620 3.13 8.46 -7.97
N ILE A 621 3.03 7.16 -8.22
CA ILE A 621 3.15 6.16 -7.17
C ILE A 621 4.57 5.61 -7.27
N TYR A 622 5.27 5.70 -6.15
CA TYR A 622 6.61 5.15 -6.03
C TYR A 622 6.56 3.80 -5.34
N MET A 623 7.42 2.91 -5.83
CA MET A 623 7.77 1.69 -5.13
C MET A 623 9.26 1.72 -4.80
N GLN A 624 9.59 1.36 -3.57
CA GLN A 624 10.97 1.26 -3.12
C GLN A 624 11.14 -0.03 -2.34
N ASP A 625 12.14 -0.80 -2.71
CA ASP A 625 12.60 -1.90 -1.89
C ASP A 625 13.56 -1.37 -0.81
N TRP A 626 13.52 -1.99 0.37
CA TRP A 626 14.46 -1.72 1.44
C TRP A 626 15.09 -3.03 1.90
N SER A 627 16.29 -3.27 1.37
CA SER A 627 17.15 -4.40 1.73
C SER A 627 17.80 -4.24 3.10
N TYR A 628 18.24 -5.35 3.69
CA TYR A 628 19.12 -5.30 4.85
C TYR A 628 20.48 -4.68 4.51
N GLY A 629 21.02 -3.88 5.43
CA GLY A 629 22.42 -3.47 5.35
C GLY A 629 23.36 -4.69 5.33
N PRO A 630 24.54 -4.60 4.71
CA PRO A 630 25.52 -5.70 4.69
C PRO A 630 26.06 -5.98 6.10
N ALA A 631 25.40 -6.87 6.83
CA ALA A 631 25.95 -7.49 8.03
C ALA A 631 26.70 -8.77 7.66
N GLN A 632 27.81 -9.05 8.34
CA GLN A 632 28.66 -10.21 8.00
C GLN A 632 29.32 -10.78 9.24
N SER A 633 29.48 -12.10 9.25
CA SER A 633 30.32 -12.82 10.22
C SER A 633 31.55 -13.35 9.48
N ILE A 634 32.73 -12.86 9.84
CA ILE A 634 33.99 -13.13 9.15
C ILE A 634 34.92 -13.88 10.12
N PRO A 635 35.17 -15.18 9.92
CA PRO A 635 36.17 -15.88 10.70
C PRO A 635 37.57 -15.31 10.40
N TYR A 636 38.43 -15.25 11.41
CA TYR A 636 39.79 -14.73 11.28
C TYR A 636 40.76 -15.41 12.25
N GLY A 637 42.03 -15.43 11.86
CA GLY A 637 43.08 -16.11 12.60
C GLY A 637 42.92 -17.64 12.60
N SER A 638 43.84 -18.31 13.26
CA SER A 638 43.82 -19.76 13.46
C SER A 638 44.48 -20.06 14.79
N THR A 639 43.97 -21.03 15.52
CA THR A 639 44.39 -21.31 16.91
C THR A 639 44.36 -22.81 17.21
N CYS A 640 44.48 -23.17 18.49
CA CYS A 640 44.84 -24.50 18.94
C CYS A 640 43.65 -25.46 19.22
N GLY A 641 42.39 -25.07 18.96
CA GLY A 641 41.27 -26.01 19.04
C GLY A 641 39.88 -25.45 18.69
N GLY A 642 39.19 -26.15 17.79
CA GLY A 642 37.82 -25.83 17.36
C GLY A 642 37.70 -24.63 16.42
N THR A 643 36.49 -24.47 15.87
CA THR A 643 36.12 -23.33 15.01
C THR A 643 34.88 -22.62 15.55
N ILE A 644 34.81 -21.30 15.39
CA ILE A 644 33.64 -20.49 15.71
C ILE A 644 32.82 -20.18 14.44
N GLU A 645 31.52 -20.40 14.51
CA GLU A 645 30.58 -19.97 13.48
C GLU A 645 29.45 -19.15 14.11
N ALA A 646 28.92 -18.19 13.35
CA ALA A 646 27.65 -17.57 13.67
C ALA A 646 26.51 -18.40 13.10
N SER A 647 25.44 -18.53 13.87
CA SER A 647 24.16 -19.03 13.40
C SER A 647 23.06 -18.05 13.77
N ASN A 648 21.95 -18.11 13.05
CA ASN A 648 20.75 -17.35 13.38
C ASN A 648 19.61 -18.37 13.44
N ALA A 649 19.30 -18.83 14.66
CA ALA A 649 18.41 -19.95 14.93
C ALA A 649 16.95 -19.61 14.57
N GLY A 650 16.61 -19.71 13.29
CA GLY A 650 15.30 -19.34 12.76
C GLY A 650 15.37 -18.82 11.32
N ALA A 651 16.52 -18.30 10.90
CA ALA A 651 16.72 -17.80 9.54
C ALA A 651 17.28 -18.88 8.61
N LEU A 652 16.74 -18.96 7.39
CA LEU A 652 17.25 -19.85 6.34
C LEU A 652 18.59 -19.39 5.72
N VAL A 653 19.09 -18.19 6.06
CA VAL A 653 20.47 -17.78 5.73
C VAL A 653 21.28 -17.86 7.02
N PRO A 654 22.20 -18.83 7.14
CA PRO A 654 23.01 -18.99 8.34
C PRO A 654 23.90 -17.77 8.60
N GLY A 655 23.88 -17.26 9.84
CA GLY A 655 25.01 -16.54 10.42
C GLY A 655 25.12 -15.03 10.18
N THR A 656 24.11 -14.36 9.61
CA THR A 656 24.16 -12.90 9.43
C THR A 656 23.77 -12.13 10.71
N PRO A 657 24.66 -11.28 11.27
CA PRO A 657 24.48 -10.62 12.57
C PRO A 657 23.76 -9.27 12.45
N HIS A 658 22.50 -9.25 12.02
CA HIS A 658 21.73 -8.01 11.95
C HIS A 658 21.43 -7.46 13.35
N ALA A 659 21.54 -6.14 13.52
CA ALA A 659 21.09 -5.48 14.75
C ALA A 659 19.60 -5.74 14.98
N GLY A 660 19.21 -6.14 16.18
CA GLY A 660 17.83 -6.52 16.49
C GLY A 660 17.50 -7.99 16.27
N SER A 661 18.48 -8.86 16.00
CA SER A 661 18.28 -10.29 15.84
C SER A 661 18.24 -11.01 17.21
N GLU A 662 17.08 -11.55 17.60
CA GLU A 662 16.93 -12.32 18.85
C GLU A 662 17.64 -13.67 18.77
N TYR A 663 17.58 -14.29 17.60
CA TYR A 663 18.02 -15.66 17.39
C TYR A 663 19.49 -15.78 16.94
N PHE A 664 20.23 -14.67 16.98
CA PHE A 664 21.67 -14.73 16.73
C PHE A 664 22.33 -15.61 17.80
N ALA A 665 23.19 -16.51 17.38
CA ALA A 665 23.90 -17.43 18.24
C ALA A 665 25.30 -17.67 17.70
N LEU A 666 26.20 -18.04 18.62
CA LEU A 666 27.57 -18.40 18.30
C LEU A 666 27.73 -19.86 18.62
N ARG A 667 28.34 -20.59 17.69
CA ARG A 667 28.55 -22.02 17.80
C ARG A 667 30.04 -22.32 17.71
N LEU A 668 30.49 -23.13 18.65
CA LEU A 668 31.76 -23.83 18.63
C LEU A 668 31.54 -25.17 17.92
N ASN A 669 32.40 -25.49 16.97
CA ASN A 669 32.50 -26.82 16.34
C ASN A 669 33.89 -27.39 16.57
N ASP A 670 33.98 -28.72 16.62
CA ASP A 670 35.24 -29.47 16.73
C ASP A 670 36.13 -29.01 17.90
N GLY A 671 35.52 -28.53 18.98
CA GLY A 671 36.19 -28.22 20.22
C GLY A 671 36.58 -29.48 21.01
N VAL A 672 37.15 -29.29 22.20
CA VAL A 672 37.41 -30.40 23.12
C VAL A 672 36.07 -30.97 23.61
N PRO A 673 35.81 -32.29 23.50
CA PRO A 673 34.57 -32.90 23.98
C PRO A 673 34.37 -32.78 25.49
N SER A 674 33.13 -32.51 25.93
CA SER A 674 32.77 -32.45 27.36
C SER A 674 33.62 -31.47 28.19
N ALA A 675 34.13 -30.42 27.55
CA ALA A 675 35.03 -29.46 28.18
C ALA A 675 34.27 -28.22 28.69
N PRO A 676 34.58 -27.72 29.89
CA PRO A 676 34.19 -26.38 30.32
C PRO A 676 34.63 -25.36 29.27
N THR A 677 33.68 -24.57 28.79
CA THR A 677 33.86 -23.69 27.65
C THR A 677 33.33 -22.30 27.99
N ALA A 678 34.07 -21.26 27.63
CA ALA A 678 33.74 -19.86 27.83
C ALA A 678 33.77 -19.11 26.49
N LEU A 679 32.78 -18.27 26.23
CA LEU A 679 32.72 -17.38 25.09
C LEU A 679 33.14 -15.98 25.53
N PHE A 680 34.08 -15.39 24.81
CA PHE A 680 34.53 -14.02 25.02
C PHE A 680 34.13 -13.13 23.87
N VAL A 681 33.90 -11.85 24.16
CA VAL A 681 33.61 -10.79 23.19
C VAL A 681 34.52 -9.59 23.42
N ALA A 682 34.98 -8.91 22.37
CA ALA A 682 35.78 -7.69 22.44
C ALA A 682 35.34 -6.66 21.37
N LEU A 683 35.75 -5.40 21.55
CA LEU A 683 35.52 -4.31 20.59
C LEU A 683 36.67 -4.14 19.58
N GLY A 684 37.74 -4.92 19.74
CA GLY A 684 38.89 -4.94 18.85
C GLY A 684 39.49 -6.35 18.76
N SER A 685 40.26 -6.58 17.71
CA SER A 685 41.11 -7.76 17.58
C SER A 685 42.52 -7.46 18.07
N ALA A 686 43.16 -8.48 18.63
CA ALA A 686 44.60 -8.51 18.88
C ALA A 686 45.11 -9.92 18.57
N ALA A 687 46.41 -10.15 18.65
CA ALA A 687 46.97 -11.50 18.58
C ALA A 687 48.01 -11.64 19.68
N PHE A 688 47.63 -12.28 20.79
CA PHE A 688 48.51 -12.46 21.95
C PHE A 688 48.84 -13.95 22.12
N PRO A 689 50.12 -14.35 21.95
CA PRO A 689 50.51 -15.76 22.08
C PRO A 689 50.44 -16.22 23.54
N LEU A 690 49.75 -17.33 23.79
CA LEU A 690 49.63 -17.94 25.12
C LEU A 690 50.53 -19.17 25.32
N GLY A 691 51.27 -19.57 24.28
CA GLY A 691 52.04 -20.82 24.25
C GLY A 691 51.22 -22.00 23.72
N GLY A 692 51.88 -23.13 23.44
CA GLY A 692 51.21 -24.34 22.91
C GLY A 692 50.57 -24.19 21.53
N GLY A 693 50.91 -23.14 20.77
CA GLY A 693 50.27 -22.80 19.50
C GLY A 693 48.94 -22.05 19.64
N CYS A 694 48.54 -21.67 20.85
CA CYS A 694 47.32 -20.90 21.10
C CYS A 694 47.59 -19.39 21.04
N GLU A 695 46.69 -18.66 20.38
CA GLU A 695 46.69 -17.19 20.34
C GLU A 695 45.33 -16.65 20.80
N LEU A 696 45.33 -15.72 21.75
CA LEU A 696 44.17 -14.92 22.09
C LEU A 696 43.98 -13.87 20.99
N LEU A 697 42.88 -13.97 20.24
CA LEU A 697 42.58 -13.15 19.06
C LEU A 697 41.75 -11.89 19.38
N LEU A 698 41.49 -11.67 20.66
CA LEU A 698 40.68 -10.57 21.19
C LEU A 698 41.57 -9.52 21.84
N ASP A 699 41.23 -8.24 21.68
CA ASP A 699 41.90 -7.15 22.38
C ASP A 699 41.71 -7.25 23.91
N PRO A 700 42.78 -7.51 24.69
CA PRO A 700 42.67 -7.66 26.14
C PRO A 700 42.21 -6.40 26.87
N ALA A 701 42.32 -5.22 26.24
CA ALA A 701 41.84 -3.97 26.82
C ALA A 701 40.30 -3.81 26.76
N SER A 702 39.63 -4.61 25.92
CA SER A 702 38.19 -4.50 25.65
C SER A 702 37.45 -5.83 25.66
N PHE A 703 38.06 -6.92 26.10
CA PHE A 703 37.40 -8.24 26.15
C PHE A 703 36.58 -8.46 27.43
N PHE A 704 35.44 -9.13 27.28
CA PHE A 704 34.52 -9.48 28.35
C PHE A 704 34.11 -10.95 28.22
N LEU A 705 33.87 -11.61 29.35
CA LEU A 705 33.22 -12.92 29.36
C LEU A 705 31.75 -12.74 28.99
N TYR A 706 31.33 -13.31 27.87
CA TYR A 706 29.95 -13.26 27.39
C TYR A 706 29.09 -14.35 28.05
N GLY A 707 29.57 -15.59 28.02
CA GLY A 707 28.83 -16.74 28.54
C GLY A 707 29.71 -17.96 28.73
N VAL A 708 29.19 -18.95 29.45
CA VAL A 708 29.87 -20.22 29.74
C VAL A 708 28.94 -21.40 29.49
N GLY A 709 29.52 -22.55 29.20
CA GLY A 709 28.81 -23.80 29.01
C GLY A 709 29.76 -25.00 29.06
N THR A 710 29.25 -26.15 28.62
CA THR A 710 30.06 -27.36 28.44
C THR A 710 29.80 -27.86 27.04
N SER A 711 30.87 -28.07 26.27
CA SER A 711 30.73 -28.67 24.94
C SER A 711 30.15 -30.07 25.05
N ASP A 712 29.42 -30.49 24.02
CA ASP A 712 28.91 -31.83 23.91
C ASP A 712 30.05 -32.84 23.66
N TRP A 713 29.67 -34.08 23.44
CA TRP A 713 30.51 -35.24 23.23
C TRP A 713 31.17 -35.22 21.83
N GLY A 714 30.65 -34.39 20.92
CA GLY A 714 31.29 -34.06 19.65
C GLY A 714 32.13 -32.77 19.70
N GLY A 715 32.29 -32.15 20.87
CA GLY A 715 33.04 -30.90 21.00
C GLY A 715 32.27 -29.64 20.60
N ASN A 716 30.95 -29.72 20.42
CA ASN A 716 30.14 -28.59 19.99
C ASN A 716 29.49 -27.86 21.17
N LEU A 717 29.37 -26.54 21.08
CA LEU A 717 28.57 -25.75 22.02
C LEU A 717 27.91 -24.61 21.27
N GLN A 718 26.64 -24.35 21.53
CA GLN A 718 25.95 -23.17 21.01
C GLN A 718 25.49 -22.29 22.17
N LEU A 719 25.80 -21.00 22.10
CA LEU A 719 25.27 -19.99 23.01
C LEU A 719 24.46 -18.95 22.22
N ALA A 720 23.25 -18.68 22.69
CA ALA A 720 22.43 -17.59 22.18
C ALA A 720 23.12 -16.25 22.48
N ALA A 721 23.15 -15.37 21.49
CA ALA A 721 23.78 -14.07 21.54
C ALA A 721 22.88 -12.97 20.95
N PRO A 722 21.67 -12.73 21.49
CA PRO A 722 20.72 -11.77 20.92
C PRO A 722 21.36 -10.40 20.73
N LEU A 723 21.25 -9.85 19.52
CA LEU A 723 21.83 -8.56 19.16
C LEU A 723 20.80 -7.46 19.38
N ILE A 724 20.96 -6.66 20.43
CA ILE A 724 20.04 -5.55 20.75
C ILE A 724 20.20 -4.46 19.69
N ALA A 725 19.09 -3.88 19.22
CA ALA A 725 19.06 -2.89 18.14
C ALA A 725 19.92 -1.64 18.43
N HIS A 726 19.95 -1.18 19.69
CA HIS A 726 20.79 -0.07 20.15
C HIS A 726 21.46 -0.43 21.48
N PRO A 727 22.74 -0.07 21.74
CA PRO A 727 23.61 0.81 20.96
C PRO A 727 24.57 0.12 19.97
N PHE A 728 24.39 -1.17 19.67
CA PHE A 728 25.41 -1.95 18.96
C PHE A 728 25.46 -1.77 17.44
N ALA A 729 24.54 -1.03 16.83
CA ALA A 729 24.37 -0.90 15.38
C ALA A 729 25.58 -0.34 14.59
N HIS A 730 26.69 0.01 15.25
CA HIS A 730 27.88 0.59 14.61
C HIS A 730 29.22 0.02 15.14
N TYR A 731 29.18 -1.08 15.90
CA TYR A 731 30.40 -1.69 16.45
C TYR A 731 30.68 -3.04 15.79
N ASP A 732 31.95 -3.25 15.46
CA ASP A 732 32.46 -4.59 15.21
C ASP A 732 32.59 -5.31 16.55
N LEU A 733 32.00 -6.50 16.64
CA LEU A 733 32.24 -7.38 17.78
C LEU A 733 33.17 -8.52 17.35
N TYR A 734 34.13 -8.81 18.20
CA TYR A 734 35.10 -9.87 17.99
C TYR A 734 34.85 -10.96 19.03
N TRP A 735 34.71 -12.21 18.58
CA TRP A 735 34.32 -13.34 19.42
C TRP A 735 35.38 -14.43 19.39
N GLN A 736 35.58 -15.12 20.50
CA GLN A 736 36.46 -16.29 20.57
C GLN A 736 36.02 -17.23 21.70
N TRP A 737 36.05 -18.54 21.45
CA TRP A 737 35.86 -19.54 22.49
C TRP A 737 37.17 -19.87 23.19
N ALA A 738 37.10 -20.13 24.48
CA ALA A 738 38.16 -20.78 25.24
C ALA A 738 37.62 -22.01 25.97
N GLN A 739 38.40 -23.09 25.96
CA GLN A 739 38.08 -24.35 26.63
C GLN A 739 39.23 -24.82 27.49
N ILE A 740 38.92 -25.49 28.59
CA ILE A 740 39.90 -26.20 29.41
C ILE A 740 39.67 -27.70 29.21
N ASP A 741 40.64 -28.40 28.62
CA ASP A 741 40.55 -29.84 28.46
C ASP A 741 40.56 -30.52 29.84
N PRO A 742 39.50 -31.24 30.24
CA PRO A 742 39.44 -31.87 31.55
C PRO A 742 40.49 -32.97 31.76
N GLY A 743 41.01 -33.57 30.69
CA GLY A 743 42.01 -34.63 30.76
C GLY A 743 43.44 -34.12 30.88
N THR A 744 43.76 -33.02 30.19
CA THR A 744 45.15 -32.49 30.13
C THR A 744 45.32 -31.17 30.88
N SER A 745 44.23 -30.51 31.28
CA SER A 745 44.21 -29.13 31.76
C SER A 745 44.76 -28.11 30.75
N ALA A 746 44.90 -28.50 29.48
CA ALA A 746 45.35 -27.60 28.42
C ALA A 746 44.25 -26.58 28.07
N LEU A 747 44.66 -25.35 27.78
CA LEU A 747 43.80 -24.32 27.23
C LEU A 747 43.68 -24.53 25.72
N HIS A 748 42.46 -24.60 25.20
CA HIS A 748 42.17 -24.57 23.77
C HIS A 748 41.41 -23.29 23.43
N LEU A 749 41.76 -22.66 22.33
CA LEU A 749 41.07 -21.48 21.80
C LEU A 749 40.58 -21.80 20.40
N SER A 750 39.36 -21.38 20.05
CA SER A 750 38.87 -21.39 18.65
C SER A 750 39.54 -20.29 17.84
N ASP A 751 39.36 -20.31 16.52
CA ASP A 751 39.58 -19.12 15.70
C ASP A 751 38.69 -17.95 16.19
N GLY A 752 38.96 -16.76 15.67
CA GLY A 752 38.19 -15.56 15.99
C GLY A 752 37.04 -15.37 15.02
N LEU A 753 35.94 -14.77 15.47
CA LEU A 753 34.85 -14.32 14.59
C LEU A 753 34.69 -12.81 14.71
N ARG A 754 34.76 -12.08 13.60
CA ARG A 754 34.38 -10.67 13.53
C ARG A 754 32.95 -10.57 13.02
N THR A 755 32.05 -10.02 13.81
CA THR A 755 30.68 -9.70 13.37
C THR A 755 30.57 -8.22 13.07
N LEU A 756 30.35 -7.89 11.80
CA LEU A 756 29.98 -6.57 11.32
C LEU A 756 28.47 -6.40 11.52
N ILE A 757 28.08 -5.70 12.58
CA ILE A 757 26.67 -5.40 12.87
C ILE A 757 26.27 -4.16 12.06
N GLN A 758 25.14 -4.22 11.37
CA GLN A 758 24.54 -3.09 10.67
C GLN A 758 23.06 -2.94 11.00
#